data_AF-A0A0D6KKF2-F1
#
_entry.id   AF-A0A0D6KKF2-F1
#
_cell.length_a   1.000
_cell.length_b   1.000
_cell.length_c   1.000
_cell.angle_alpha   90.00
_cell.angle_beta   90.00
_cell.angle_gamma   90.00
#
_symmetry.space_group_name_H-M   'P 1'
#
loop_
_entity.id
_entity.type
_entity.pdbx_description
1 polymer ?
#
loop_
_entity_poly.entity_id
_entity_poly.type
_entity_poly.pdbx_seq_one_letter_code
_entity_poly.pdbx_strand_id
1 'polypeptide(L)'
;MATVELEKKVMSEEEVTKLWEAFKVFDADGSGAISTNELGQVMRSLGQSPSETDLRDMIKEVDVDLSGSIDFEEFKTLMVSVQGDRKSRLKLAFSVFDEDGSGQITTNELHSIMSQFGLTDQELDEMIKEVDHDGDASIDFQEFMKLVPEESEITTGYKDSPIAFTSSPANNSPTVTSDIAATTAAPTLSTITSPAQEIKSDDKEVARLKELLALHPQDQKERATSRLQMQIGLFRLIQGAAYRSFRESFSANHETHLRVRNLPYKITDFVQFVQKAIALYKGLDVVEKACYPLLDAVVESIEAEYARLQHRIKNWNTIEKTPQMLAEEKAMQEARRKSISVREKFAAGVEFAITVKKKQFSFRDIASGVLAINELNRLRQMELNAELAPPPAKSAGNPKDYLQQWHRVILSDASEEISGAMMPVAYWYEDFMPKLLAAFSVNTAADIPSNTVLDEAACDQWYEDTKASGEFDRYGADVVQNFAQCTPKQKLAVKQAWRLTHHYLNGVQKRRERQEFGRESGALSQYVAFIDVYLARSDVKDFQMRVSFPYYIGPAVWRFFHTTAEIVCTKPNAVQKVVVEIFKDFFKLFATMYPCPYCRHHLNMYVVQNKEVDMYPVEYLLLGRDPQLNNFEVSMEAKLSTVVDGPALRLFFWKLHNTVSSSIARSEEWYHKDEKAFYTTRYWPSLDSELARSKALKHLSISVERLYRLYGIIKPASRLAGVRATLQKLLEKGDESGIREACILAQDYIQELEAAAIAGQFLQETYHFDPEIVDQTPHFTPEEEEYARSGLFVEVI
;
A
#
# COMPACT_ATOMS: atom_id res chain seq x y z
N MET A 1 -15.47 49.00 -27.08
CA MET A 1 -14.98 48.83 -25.70
C MET A 1 -15.75 47.67 -25.13
N ALA A 2 -15.09 46.51 -25.06
CA ALA A 2 -15.68 45.28 -24.58
C ALA A 2 -15.67 45.29 -23.05
N THR A 3 -16.85 45.15 -22.46
CA THR A 3 -17.05 44.89 -21.03
C THR A 3 -16.53 43.48 -20.72
N VAL A 4 -15.61 43.39 -19.76
CA VAL A 4 -15.12 42.12 -19.24
C VAL A 4 -16.23 41.56 -18.33
N GLU A 5 -16.95 40.55 -18.82
CA GLU A 5 -17.78 39.70 -17.97
C GLU A 5 -16.84 38.77 -17.18
N LEU A 6 -16.70 39.03 -15.89
CA LEU A 6 -16.10 38.10 -14.94
C LEU A 6 -17.04 36.91 -14.77
N GLU A 7 -16.59 35.71 -15.14
CA GLU A 7 -17.32 34.47 -14.88
C GLU A 7 -17.56 34.31 -13.38
N LYS A 8 -18.82 34.48 -12.95
CA LYS A 8 -19.25 34.24 -11.57
C LYS A 8 -19.11 32.75 -11.26
N LYS A 9 -18.09 32.40 -10.47
CA LYS A 9 -18.03 31.11 -9.78
C LYS A 9 -19.29 30.97 -8.92
N VAL A 10 -20.17 30.04 -9.28
CA VAL A 10 -21.40 29.77 -8.52
C VAL A 10 -21.01 29.07 -7.21
N MET A 11 -21.22 29.74 -6.09
CA MET A 11 -20.98 29.19 -4.75
C MET A 11 -22.12 28.26 -4.34
N SER A 12 -21.80 27.18 -3.61
CA SER A 12 -22.83 26.29 -3.08
C SER A 12 -23.67 26.98 -1.99
N GLU A 13 -24.93 26.56 -1.82
CA GLU A 13 -25.83 27.15 -0.80
C GLU A 13 -25.27 27.02 0.63
N GLU A 14 -24.51 25.97 0.92
CA GLU A 14 -23.83 25.79 2.21
C GLU A 14 -22.71 26.80 2.44
N GLU A 15 -21.94 27.15 1.41
CA GLU A 15 -20.87 28.16 1.50
C GLU A 15 -21.43 29.58 1.67
N VAL A 16 -22.54 29.89 0.99
CA VAL A 16 -23.24 31.17 1.15
C VAL A 16 -23.83 31.29 2.55
N THR A 17 -24.36 30.20 3.11
CA THR A 17 -24.91 30.17 4.48
C THR A 17 -23.83 30.42 5.53
N LYS A 18 -22.66 29.79 5.39
CA LYS A 18 -21.52 30.02 6.30
C LYS A 18 -20.97 31.44 6.20
N LEU A 19 -20.90 32.02 4.99
CA LEU A 19 -20.48 33.41 4.80
C LEU A 19 -21.49 34.40 5.38
N TRP A 20 -22.78 34.10 5.32
CA TRP A 20 -23.82 34.90 5.96
C TRP A 20 -23.75 34.86 7.49
N GLU A 21 -23.44 33.70 8.07
CA GLU A 21 -23.18 33.58 9.51
C GLU A 21 -21.95 34.38 9.94
N ALA A 22 -20.87 34.34 9.14
CA ALA A 22 -19.69 35.16 9.38
C ALA A 22 -20.00 36.66 9.27
N PHE A 23 -20.72 37.09 8.23
CA PHE A 23 -21.10 38.49 8.02
C PHE A 23 -21.85 39.08 9.23
N LYS A 24 -22.76 38.31 9.85
CA LYS A 24 -23.48 38.71 11.06
C LYS A 24 -22.61 38.88 12.30
N VAL A 25 -21.42 38.28 12.33
CA VAL A 25 -20.46 38.51 13.42
C VAL A 25 -19.75 39.85 13.25
N PHE A 26 -19.59 40.32 12.00
CA PHE A 26 -19.00 41.63 11.70
C PHE A 26 -20.03 42.76 11.76
N ASP A 27 -21.26 42.54 11.29
CA ASP A 27 -22.39 43.48 11.36
C ASP A 27 -23.06 43.41 12.74
N ALA A 28 -22.43 44.05 13.73
CA ALA A 28 -22.84 43.96 15.13
C ALA A 28 -24.13 44.73 15.42
N ASP A 29 -24.41 45.78 14.64
CA ASP A 29 -25.65 46.56 14.77
C ASP A 29 -26.81 46.03 13.90
N GLY A 30 -26.54 45.07 13.01
CA GLY A 30 -27.53 44.40 12.17
C GLY A 30 -28.05 45.31 11.06
N SER A 31 -27.28 46.32 10.66
CA SER A 31 -27.63 47.29 9.62
C SER A 31 -27.63 46.69 8.22
N GLY A 32 -27.06 45.50 8.04
CA GLY A 32 -26.91 44.83 6.75
C GLY A 32 -25.67 45.28 5.96
N ALA A 33 -24.77 46.06 6.58
CA ALA A 33 -23.50 46.50 5.99
C ALA A 33 -22.45 46.66 7.10
N ILE A 34 -21.18 46.34 6.82
CA ILE A 34 -20.09 46.44 7.80
C ILE A 34 -19.45 47.82 7.69
N SER A 35 -19.56 48.61 8.75
CA SER A 35 -18.94 49.94 8.83
C SER A 35 -17.44 49.88 9.17
N THR A 36 -16.72 50.98 8.92
CA THR A 36 -15.30 51.15 9.33
C THR A 36 -15.09 50.86 10.82
N ASN A 37 -16.05 51.24 11.66
CA ASN A 37 -15.99 51.07 13.10
C ASN A 37 -16.15 49.61 13.51
N GLU A 38 -17.07 48.89 12.87
CA GLU A 38 -17.33 47.47 13.14
C GLU A 38 -16.17 46.60 12.66
N LEU A 39 -15.67 46.86 11.45
CA LEU A 39 -14.45 46.22 10.95
C LEU A 39 -13.27 46.43 11.91
N GLY A 40 -13.10 47.66 12.40
CA GLY A 40 -12.07 48.00 13.38
C GLY A 40 -12.26 47.31 14.74
N GLN A 41 -13.50 47.15 15.22
CA GLN A 41 -13.79 46.44 16.47
C GLN A 41 -13.45 44.96 16.36
N VAL A 42 -13.82 44.31 15.26
CA VAL A 42 -13.50 42.90 15.04
C VAL A 42 -11.99 42.69 14.87
N MET A 43 -11.31 43.51 14.08
CA MET A 43 -9.85 43.41 13.91
C MET A 43 -9.08 43.60 15.23
N ARG A 44 -9.56 44.51 16.10
CA ARG A 44 -9.02 44.70 17.45
C ARG A 44 -9.31 43.53 18.37
N SER A 45 -10.49 42.90 18.25
CA SER A 45 -10.81 41.68 19.01
C SER A 45 -9.96 40.47 18.58
N LEU A 46 -9.44 40.47 17.35
CA LEU A 46 -8.54 39.46 16.80
C LEU A 46 -7.05 39.79 17.04
N GLY A 47 -6.74 40.83 17.83
CA GLY A 47 -5.38 41.18 18.23
C GLY A 47 -4.62 42.09 17.26
N GLN A 48 -5.28 42.68 16.25
CA GLN A 48 -4.68 43.67 15.35
C GLN A 48 -5.13 45.10 15.71
N SER A 49 -4.26 46.10 15.56
CA SER A 49 -4.60 47.50 15.85
C SER A 49 -4.41 48.41 14.62
N PRO A 50 -5.28 48.27 13.60
CA PRO A 50 -5.21 49.09 12.39
C PRO A 50 -5.60 50.55 12.68
N SER A 51 -5.01 51.49 11.95
CA SER A 51 -5.37 52.90 12.03
C SER A 51 -6.67 53.19 11.28
N GLU A 52 -7.31 54.32 11.59
CA GLU A 52 -8.52 54.79 10.88
C GLU A 52 -8.29 54.98 9.37
N THR A 53 -7.07 55.31 8.97
CA THR A 53 -6.69 55.41 7.56
C THR A 53 -6.63 54.04 6.90
N ASP A 54 -6.05 53.04 7.56
CA ASP A 54 -5.94 51.68 7.03
C ASP A 54 -7.34 51.04 6.87
N LEU A 55 -8.23 51.25 7.84
CA LEU A 55 -9.61 50.73 7.78
C LEU A 55 -10.41 51.34 6.61
N ARG A 56 -10.20 52.62 6.31
CA ARG A 56 -10.86 53.28 5.17
C ARG A 56 -10.28 52.82 3.84
N ASP A 57 -8.97 52.64 3.75
CA ASP A 57 -8.34 52.13 2.54
C ASP A 57 -8.78 50.69 2.27
N MET A 58 -8.89 49.85 3.30
CA MET A 58 -9.42 48.48 3.18
C MET A 58 -10.87 48.44 2.70
N ILE A 59 -11.74 49.34 3.17
CA ILE A 59 -13.13 49.42 2.70
C ILE A 59 -13.17 49.92 1.26
N LYS A 60 -12.37 50.93 0.93
CA LYS A 60 -12.33 51.53 -0.42
C LYS A 60 -11.89 50.57 -1.53
N GLU A 61 -11.14 49.52 -1.20
CA GLU A 61 -10.69 48.51 -2.19
C GLU A 61 -11.83 47.60 -2.69
N VAL A 62 -12.96 47.55 -1.97
CA VAL A 62 -14.05 46.57 -2.17
C VAL A 62 -15.44 47.19 -2.19
N ASP A 63 -15.56 48.43 -1.72
CA ASP A 63 -16.75 49.29 -1.78
C ASP A 63 -16.95 49.80 -3.22
N VAL A 64 -17.70 49.02 -4.01
CA VAL A 64 -17.96 49.28 -5.44
C VAL A 64 -19.01 50.38 -5.59
N ASP A 65 -19.94 50.47 -4.64
CA ASP A 65 -21.02 51.46 -4.66
C ASP A 65 -20.66 52.80 -3.99
N LEU A 66 -19.47 52.88 -3.37
CA LEU A 66 -18.92 54.04 -2.65
C LEU A 66 -19.78 54.46 -1.45
N SER A 67 -20.46 53.50 -0.81
CA SER A 67 -21.30 53.72 0.37
C SER A 67 -20.50 54.05 1.64
N GLY A 68 -19.21 53.74 1.67
CA GLY A 68 -18.34 53.88 2.84
C GLY A 68 -18.49 52.73 3.85
N SER A 69 -19.15 51.64 3.45
CA SER A 69 -19.40 50.41 4.21
C SER A 69 -19.35 49.20 3.27
N ILE A 70 -19.22 47.99 3.79
CA ILE A 70 -19.16 46.77 2.97
C ILE A 70 -20.50 46.02 3.08
N ASP A 71 -21.26 45.95 2.00
CA ASP A 71 -22.50 45.15 1.96
C ASP A 71 -22.22 43.63 1.86
N PHE A 72 -23.25 42.78 1.92
CA PHE A 72 -23.03 41.34 1.90
C PHE A 72 -22.46 40.79 0.57
N GLU A 73 -22.79 41.39 -0.58
CA GLU A 73 -22.26 40.94 -1.88
C GLU A 73 -20.82 41.45 -2.11
N GLU A 74 -20.50 42.63 -1.58
CA GLU A 74 -19.13 43.14 -1.50
C GLU A 74 -18.29 42.32 -0.51
N PHE A 75 -18.86 41.94 0.64
CA PHE A 75 -18.22 41.06 1.62
C PHE A 75 -17.94 39.67 1.04
N LYS A 76 -18.86 39.13 0.23
CA LYS A 76 -18.67 37.88 -0.51
C LYS A 76 -17.55 38.02 -1.54
N THR A 77 -17.48 39.14 -2.24
CA THR A 77 -16.41 39.43 -3.21
C THR A 77 -15.05 39.61 -2.52
N LEU A 78 -15.03 40.27 -1.35
CA LEU A 78 -13.88 40.41 -0.46
C LEU A 78 -13.39 39.04 0.03
N MET A 79 -14.29 38.20 0.55
CA MET A 79 -13.94 36.87 1.03
C MET A 79 -13.45 35.94 -0.09
N VAL A 80 -13.98 36.10 -1.31
CA VAL A 80 -13.52 35.38 -2.50
C VAL A 80 -12.15 35.91 -3.00
N SER A 81 -11.89 37.22 -2.93
CA SER A 81 -10.60 37.80 -3.35
C SER A 81 -9.48 37.54 -2.34
N VAL A 82 -9.79 37.59 -1.04
CA VAL A 82 -8.87 37.28 0.07
C VAL A 82 -8.50 35.78 0.11
N GLN A 83 -9.37 34.90 -0.40
CA GLN A 83 -9.07 33.48 -0.55
C GLN A 83 -8.26 33.12 -1.82
N GLY A 84 -7.98 34.07 -2.71
CA GLY A 84 -7.48 33.76 -4.05
C GLY A 84 -6.18 34.42 -4.52
N ASP A 85 -5.76 35.57 -4.00
CA ASP A 85 -4.67 36.31 -4.64
C ASP A 85 -3.26 35.83 -4.21
N ARG A 86 -2.41 35.52 -5.21
CA ARG A 86 -0.98 35.20 -5.05
C ARG A 86 -0.28 36.28 -4.22
N LYS A 87 -0.62 37.55 -4.43
CA LYS A 87 -0.01 38.69 -3.71
C LYS A 87 -0.30 38.65 -2.21
N SER A 88 -1.52 38.33 -1.79
CA SER A 88 -1.92 38.28 -0.38
C SER A 88 -1.29 37.08 0.36
N ARG A 89 -1.18 35.93 -0.30
CA ARG A 89 -0.45 34.76 0.23
C ARG A 89 1.04 35.04 0.37
N LEU A 90 1.66 35.68 -0.63
CA LEU A 90 3.06 36.06 -0.58
C LEU A 90 3.34 37.13 0.47
N LYS A 91 2.43 38.11 0.69
CA LYS A 91 2.55 39.06 1.81
C LYS A 91 2.51 38.36 3.17
N LEU A 92 1.63 37.37 3.32
CA LEU A 92 1.55 36.59 4.55
C LEU A 92 2.84 35.80 4.79
N ALA A 93 3.40 35.16 3.75
CA ALA A 93 4.69 34.50 3.85
C ALA A 93 5.83 35.48 4.15
N PHE A 94 5.89 36.61 3.44
CA PHE A 94 6.91 37.64 3.61
C PHE A 94 6.99 38.10 5.07
N SER A 95 5.84 38.39 5.69
CA SER A 95 5.73 38.75 7.11
C SER A 95 5.99 37.61 8.12
N VAL A 96 6.34 36.41 7.65
CA VAL A 96 6.87 35.32 8.49
C VAL A 96 8.39 35.31 8.43
N PHE A 97 8.96 35.67 7.28
CA PHE A 97 10.40 35.81 7.11
C PHE A 97 10.93 37.11 7.70
N ASP A 98 10.18 38.20 7.58
CA ASP A 98 10.44 39.51 8.18
C ASP A 98 10.02 39.48 9.66
N GLU A 99 10.90 38.97 10.54
CA GLU A 99 10.63 38.79 11.97
C GLU A 99 10.57 40.13 12.71
N ASP A 100 11.37 41.11 12.27
CA ASP A 100 11.45 42.43 12.88
C ASP A 100 10.44 43.44 12.30
N GLY A 101 9.76 43.09 11.20
CA GLY A 101 8.74 43.91 10.55
C GLY A 101 9.32 45.11 9.80
N SER A 102 10.59 45.05 9.42
CA SER A 102 11.31 46.12 8.72
C SER A 102 10.85 46.32 7.27
N GLY A 103 10.13 45.35 6.69
CA GLY A 103 9.72 45.38 5.29
C GLY A 103 10.79 44.87 4.32
N GLN A 104 11.90 44.36 4.82
CA GLN A 104 12.98 43.71 4.07
C GLN A 104 13.37 42.42 4.79
N ILE A 105 13.63 41.34 4.06
CA ILE A 105 14.12 40.09 4.65
C ILE A 105 15.64 40.09 4.59
N THR A 106 16.29 40.18 5.73
CA THR A 106 17.75 40.13 5.81
C THR A 106 18.29 38.72 5.56
N THR A 107 19.57 38.61 5.19
CA THR A 107 20.27 37.32 5.03
C THR A 107 20.16 36.43 6.27
N ASN A 108 20.21 37.01 7.47
CA ASN A 108 20.11 36.28 8.74
C ASN A 108 18.69 35.75 9.00
N GLU A 109 17.66 36.54 8.68
CA GLU A 109 16.26 36.13 8.82
C GLU A 109 15.89 35.03 7.83
N LEU A 110 16.36 35.18 6.58
CA LEU A 110 16.18 34.15 5.58
C LEU A 110 16.91 32.86 5.96
N HIS A 111 18.13 32.97 6.50
CA HIS A 111 18.92 31.83 6.97
C HIS A 111 18.25 31.09 8.13
N SER A 112 17.71 31.83 9.11
CA SER A 112 17.00 31.29 10.27
C SER A 112 15.90 30.30 9.88
N ILE A 113 15.15 30.65 8.84
CA ILE A 113 14.02 29.82 8.37
C ILE A 113 14.49 28.82 7.32
N MET A 114 15.30 29.21 6.33
CA MET A 114 15.65 28.36 5.19
C MET A 114 16.69 27.29 5.49
N SER A 115 17.56 27.48 6.48
CA SER A 115 18.45 26.42 6.97
C SER A 115 17.68 25.20 7.50
N GLN A 116 16.44 25.41 7.99
CA GLN A 116 15.55 24.34 8.44
C GLN A 116 14.99 23.50 7.28
N PHE A 117 15.08 23.99 6.03
CA PHE A 117 14.67 23.30 4.80
C PHE A 117 15.84 22.62 4.07
N GLY A 118 17.01 22.51 4.72
CA GLY A 118 18.17 21.82 4.15
C GLY A 118 18.83 22.57 3.00
N LEU A 119 18.69 23.90 2.98
CA LEU A 119 19.50 24.78 2.15
C LEU A 119 20.83 25.05 2.86
N THR A 120 21.93 24.84 2.15
CA THR A 120 23.27 25.21 2.61
C THR A 120 23.48 26.72 2.50
N ASP A 121 24.37 27.28 3.33
CA ASP A 121 24.75 28.69 3.30
C ASP A 121 25.16 29.13 1.89
N GLN A 122 25.84 28.24 1.16
CA GLN A 122 26.25 28.49 -0.22
C GLN A 122 25.05 28.57 -1.19
N GLU A 123 24.07 27.66 -1.09
CA GLU A 123 22.85 27.72 -1.91
C GLU A 123 22.00 28.96 -1.60
N LEU A 124 21.99 29.43 -0.35
CA LEU A 124 21.29 30.64 0.06
C LEU A 124 21.98 31.90 -0.45
N ASP A 125 23.31 31.98 -0.32
CA ASP A 125 24.10 33.09 -0.84
C ASP A 125 23.99 33.21 -2.36
N GLU A 126 23.95 32.09 -3.08
CA GLU A 126 23.72 32.05 -4.53
C GLU A 126 22.30 32.55 -4.88
N MET A 127 21.29 32.17 -4.09
CA MET A 127 19.90 32.61 -4.29
C MET A 127 19.70 34.10 -4.01
N ILE A 128 20.32 34.63 -2.96
CA ILE A 128 20.25 36.07 -2.62
C ILE A 128 20.90 36.87 -3.76
N LYS A 129 22.08 36.45 -4.23
CA LYS A 129 22.76 37.11 -5.37
C LYS A 129 21.98 37.05 -6.69
N GLU A 130 21.11 36.06 -6.88
CA GLU A 130 20.28 35.97 -8.09
C GLU A 130 19.14 37.00 -8.12
N VAL A 131 18.70 37.50 -6.97
CA VAL A 131 17.44 38.25 -6.84
C VAL A 131 17.62 39.64 -6.23
N ASP A 132 18.60 39.82 -5.34
CA ASP A 132 19.05 41.11 -4.83
C ASP A 132 19.53 41.98 -6.01
N HIS A 133 18.64 42.84 -6.51
CA HIS A 133 18.85 43.63 -7.71
C HIS A 133 19.40 45.02 -7.40
N ASP A 134 19.17 45.51 -6.18
CA ASP A 134 19.66 46.81 -5.73
C ASP A 134 20.98 46.72 -4.95
N GLY A 135 21.41 45.50 -4.61
CA GLY A 135 22.70 45.18 -4.00
C GLY A 135 22.75 45.54 -2.51
N ASP A 136 21.61 45.65 -1.85
CA ASP A 136 21.50 46.04 -0.45
C ASP A 136 21.68 44.86 0.53
N ALA A 137 21.90 43.64 0.00
CA ALA A 137 22.07 42.40 0.74
C ALA A 137 20.84 42.01 1.60
N SER A 138 19.66 42.50 1.22
CA SER A 138 18.35 42.11 1.74
C SER A 138 17.40 41.74 0.58
N ILE A 139 16.22 41.23 0.90
CA ILE A 139 15.20 40.90 -0.10
C ILE A 139 13.94 41.70 0.22
N ASP A 140 13.58 42.62 -0.67
CA ASP A 140 12.32 43.36 -0.56
C ASP A 140 11.11 42.52 -1.03
N PHE A 141 9.90 43.02 -0.85
CA PHE A 141 8.69 42.29 -1.25
C PHE A 141 8.61 42.01 -2.76
N GLN A 142 9.13 42.89 -3.63
CA GLN A 142 9.12 42.71 -5.08
C GLN A 142 10.13 41.66 -5.53
N GLU A 143 11.29 41.62 -4.89
CA GLU A 143 12.34 40.62 -5.07
C GLU A 143 11.86 39.25 -4.56
N PHE A 144 11.21 39.22 -3.40
CA PHE A 144 10.56 38.02 -2.87
C PHE A 144 9.50 37.44 -3.82
N MET A 145 8.71 38.28 -4.49
CA MET A 145 7.74 37.83 -5.49
C MET A 145 8.38 37.18 -6.72
N LYS A 146 9.60 37.56 -7.08
CA LYS A 146 10.35 36.97 -8.22
C LYS A 146 11.02 35.65 -7.86
N LEU A 147 11.37 35.44 -6.58
CA LEU A 147 11.89 34.17 -6.08
C LEU A 147 10.87 33.03 -6.16
N VAL A 148 9.58 33.37 -6.05
CA VAL A 148 8.50 32.40 -6.03
C VAL A 148 7.88 32.25 -7.43
N PRO A 149 7.99 31.07 -8.08
CA PRO A 149 7.49 30.84 -9.44
C PRO A 149 6.00 31.17 -9.60
N GLU A 150 5.60 31.71 -10.76
CA GLU A 150 4.20 32.07 -11.04
C GLU A 150 3.25 30.86 -11.05
N GLU A 151 3.74 29.69 -11.47
CA GLU A 151 3.02 28.41 -11.56
C GLU A 151 3.30 27.46 -10.39
N SER A 152 3.80 27.95 -9.25
CA SER A 152 3.91 27.12 -8.04
C SER A 152 2.51 26.83 -7.46
N GLU A 153 2.36 25.67 -6.79
CA GLU A 153 1.10 25.15 -6.20
C GLU A 153 0.37 26.10 -5.24
N ILE A 154 0.96 27.27 -4.98
CA ILE A 154 0.38 28.41 -4.27
C ILE A 154 -1.02 28.74 -4.80
N THR A 155 -1.33 28.50 -6.08
CA THR A 155 -2.59 28.94 -6.70
C THR A 155 -3.81 28.03 -6.48
N THR A 156 -3.65 26.76 -6.08
CA THR A 156 -4.78 25.84 -5.87
C THR A 156 -4.89 25.44 -4.40
N GLY A 157 -5.95 25.89 -3.73
CA GLY A 157 -6.19 25.64 -2.30
C GLY A 157 -6.11 24.16 -1.91
N TYR A 158 -5.22 23.86 -0.98
CA TYR A 158 -4.93 22.53 -0.43
C TYR A 158 -6.08 22.05 0.49
N LYS A 159 -6.70 20.88 0.20
CA LYS A 159 -7.85 20.36 0.96
C LYS A 159 -7.59 19.16 1.88
N ASP A 160 -6.44 18.49 1.82
CA ASP A 160 -6.24 17.26 2.60
C ASP A 160 -4.93 17.30 3.41
N SER A 161 -5.04 17.56 4.71
CA SER A 161 -3.91 17.41 5.64
C SER A 161 -4.38 16.67 6.91
N PRO A 162 -4.08 15.36 7.05
CA PRO A 162 -4.19 14.67 8.32
C PRO A 162 -2.89 14.90 9.12
N ILE A 163 -2.98 15.70 10.19
CA ILE A 163 -1.91 15.83 11.19
C ILE A 163 -1.97 14.62 12.14
N ALA A 164 -0.82 14.02 12.46
CA ALA A 164 -0.62 13.35 13.74
C ALA A 164 0.83 13.53 14.24
N PHE A 165 0.93 13.93 15.51
CA PHE A 165 2.13 14.14 16.31
C PHE A 165 2.93 12.83 16.48
N THR A 166 4.26 12.91 16.46
CA THR A 166 5.12 11.90 17.12
C THR A 166 5.99 12.58 18.15
N SER A 167 5.87 12.12 19.40
CA SER A 167 6.87 12.35 20.44
C SER A 167 7.75 11.09 20.51
N SER A 168 9.06 11.26 20.33
CA SER A 168 10.03 10.20 20.60
C SER A 168 10.27 10.10 22.12
N PRO A 169 10.37 8.90 22.71
CA PRO A 169 10.95 8.76 24.03
C PRO A 169 12.48 8.74 23.94
N ALA A 170 13.10 9.48 24.84
CA ALA A 170 14.54 9.56 25.04
C ALA A 170 15.15 8.23 25.53
N ASN A 171 16.40 8.01 25.14
CA ASN A 171 17.37 7.09 25.72
C ASN A 171 17.25 6.94 27.24
N ASN A 172 17.28 5.69 27.72
CA ASN A 172 18.10 5.30 28.87
C ASN A 172 18.25 3.77 28.94
N SER A 173 19.48 3.30 28.76
CA SER A 173 19.92 1.96 29.16
C SER A 173 19.95 1.85 30.68
N PRO A 174 19.82 0.63 31.24
CA PRO A 174 20.94 0.15 32.02
C PRO A 174 21.29 -1.34 31.81
N THR A 175 22.52 -1.60 32.20
CA THR A 175 23.37 -2.78 32.03
C THR A 175 23.32 -3.69 33.27
N VAL A 176 23.79 -4.95 33.12
CA VAL A 176 24.28 -5.90 34.17
C VAL A 176 23.16 -6.72 34.87
N THR A 177 23.19 -8.05 35.09
CA THR A 177 24.23 -9.12 35.11
C THR A 177 23.62 -10.49 34.85
N SER A 178 24.43 -11.39 34.30
CA SER A 178 24.34 -12.84 34.38
C SER A 178 24.42 -13.36 35.81
N ASP A 179 23.70 -14.44 36.15
CA ASP A 179 24.24 -15.50 37.01
C ASP A 179 23.59 -16.86 36.72
N ILE A 180 24.48 -17.81 36.45
CA ILE A 180 24.24 -19.24 36.28
C ILE A 180 24.61 -19.91 37.60
N ALA A 181 23.73 -20.71 38.19
CA ALA A 181 24.15 -21.81 39.06
C ALA A 181 23.11 -22.93 39.09
N ALA A 182 23.57 -24.10 38.65
CA ALA A 182 22.90 -25.38 38.76
C ALA A 182 22.82 -25.86 40.22
N THR A 183 21.77 -26.59 40.56
CA THR A 183 21.91 -27.66 41.58
C THR A 183 20.97 -28.82 41.29
N THR A 184 21.60 -29.98 41.19
CA THR A 184 21.07 -31.33 41.04
C THR A 184 20.42 -31.84 42.33
N ALA A 185 19.22 -32.42 42.25
CA ALA A 185 18.81 -33.58 43.05
C ALA A 185 17.48 -34.16 42.52
N ALA A 186 17.52 -35.40 42.03
CA ALA A 186 16.34 -36.26 41.91
C ALA A 186 15.87 -36.68 43.32
N PRO A 187 14.57 -36.96 43.53
CA PRO A 187 14.19 -38.37 43.52
C PRO A 187 12.76 -38.70 43.03
N THR A 188 12.64 -39.96 42.59
CA THR A 188 11.49 -40.88 42.74
C THR A 188 10.16 -40.62 42.03
N LEU A 189 9.92 -41.56 41.10
CA LEU A 189 8.65 -41.95 40.49
C LEU A 189 7.61 -42.36 41.56
N SER A 190 6.43 -41.73 41.53
CA SER A 190 5.19 -42.38 41.96
C SER A 190 4.01 -41.84 41.16
N THR A 191 3.35 -42.76 40.47
CA THR A 191 2.10 -42.62 39.73
C THR A 191 0.95 -42.22 40.66
N ILE A 192 0.39 -41.02 40.49
CA ILE A 192 -0.99 -40.71 40.87
C ILE A 192 -1.58 -39.72 39.85
N THR A 193 -2.59 -40.20 39.12
CA THR A 193 -3.72 -39.52 38.49
C THR A 193 -3.92 -38.04 38.85
N SER A 194 -3.89 -37.17 37.84
CA SER A 194 -4.34 -35.78 37.94
C SER A 194 -5.85 -35.68 37.70
N PRO A 195 -6.59 -34.92 38.53
CA PRO A 195 -8.02 -34.73 38.38
C PRO A 195 -8.30 -33.70 37.28
N ALA A 196 -9.16 -34.09 36.35
CA ALA A 196 -9.88 -33.16 35.49
C ALA A 196 -10.68 -32.20 36.39
N GLN A 197 -10.31 -30.92 36.41
CA GLN A 197 -11.21 -29.86 36.82
C GLN A 197 -11.87 -29.30 35.56
N GLU A 198 -13.10 -29.75 35.38
CA GLU A 198 -14.09 -29.26 34.44
C GLU A 198 -14.26 -27.74 34.59
N ILE A 199 -13.95 -27.00 33.52
CA ILE A 199 -14.62 -25.73 33.28
C ILE A 199 -16.04 -26.09 32.84
N LYS A 200 -17.02 -25.87 33.72
CA LYS A 200 -18.44 -25.96 33.37
C LYS A 200 -18.77 -24.88 32.34
N SER A 201 -18.82 -25.24 31.06
CA SER A 201 -19.64 -24.54 30.07
C SER A 201 -20.90 -25.38 29.83
N ASP A 202 -21.99 -24.99 30.50
CA ASP A 202 -23.31 -25.63 30.42
C ASP A 202 -24.03 -25.25 29.11
N ASP A 203 -23.41 -25.47 27.96
CA ASP A 203 -24.06 -25.29 26.66
C ASP A 203 -24.29 -26.66 26.00
N LYS A 204 -25.41 -27.30 26.35
CA LYS A 204 -25.83 -28.63 25.88
C LYS A 204 -25.86 -28.74 24.35
N GLU A 205 -25.98 -27.61 23.65
CA GLU A 205 -25.95 -27.50 22.20
C GLU A 205 -24.55 -27.76 21.62
N VAL A 206 -23.49 -27.27 22.27
CA VAL A 206 -22.09 -27.41 21.83
C VAL A 206 -21.59 -28.85 21.99
N ALA A 207 -22.04 -29.56 23.02
CA ALA A 207 -21.74 -30.98 23.21
C ALA A 207 -22.42 -31.85 22.14
N ARG A 208 -23.70 -31.57 21.83
CA ARG A 208 -24.45 -32.24 20.77
C ARG A 208 -23.85 -31.99 19.38
N LEU A 209 -23.30 -30.80 19.14
CA LEU A 209 -22.58 -30.45 17.90
C LEU A 209 -21.29 -31.24 17.72
N LYS A 210 -20.50 -31.47 18.79
CA LYS A 210 -19.29 -32.31 18.73
C LYS A 210 -19.61 -33.77 18.41
N GLU A 211 -20.75 -34.27 18.90
CA GLU A 211 -21.22 -35.64 18.66
C GLU A 211 -21.73 -35.84 17.22
N LEU A 212 -22.41 -34.84 16.64
CA LEU A 212 -22.87 -34.86 15.25
C LEU A 212 -21.72 -34.69 14.24
N LEU A 213 -20.71 -33.88 14.55
CA LEU A 213 -19.50 -33.70 13.72
C LEU A 213 -18.65 -34.98 13.62
N ALA A 214 -18.72 -35.87 14.61
CA ALA A 214 -18.03 -37.15 14.59
C ALA A 214 -18.71 -38.21 13.69
N LEU A 215 -19.94 -37.96 13.23
CA LEU A 215 -20.79 -38.92 12.50
C LEU A 215 -20.76 -38.76 10.97
N HIS A 216 -20.08 -37.75 10.41
CA HIS A 216 -20.04 -37.50 8.96
C HIS A 216 -18.62 -37.28 8.43
N PRO A 217 -18.06 -38.23 7.65
CA PRO A 217 -16.78 -38.04 6.95
C PRO A 217 -16.90 -36.98 5.85
N GLN A 218 -15.88 -36.15 5.69
CA GLN A 218 -15.76 -35.16 4.62
C GLN A 218 -15.46 -35.82 3.26
N ASP A 219 -16.45 -36.47 2.65
CA ASP A 219 -16.32 -37.16 1.36
C ASP A 219 -16.47 -36.21 0.13
N GLN A 220 -15.91 -35.01 0.17
CA GLN A 220 -15.76 -34.16 -1.03
C GLN A 220 -14.29 -33.89 -1.34
N LYS A 221 -13.62 -34.88 -1.96
CA LYS A 221 -12.24 -34.77 -2.48
C LYS A 221 -12.05 -33.68 -3.54
N GLU A 222 -13.11 -33.13 -4.10
CA GLU A 222 -13.07 -32.21 -5.26
C GLU A 222 -12.71 -30.75 -4.92
N ARG A 223 -12.47 -30.41 -3.64
CA ARG A 223 -12.39 -29.02 -3.15
C ARG A 223 -11.08 -28.65 -2.44
N ALA A 224 -9.98 -29.34 -2.69
CA ALA A 224 -8.71 -29.01 -2.05
C ALA A 224 -7.88 -28.01 -2.86
N THR A 225 -6.97 -27.30 -2.19
CA THR A 225 -5.90 -26.54 -2.83
C THR A 225 -4.85 -27.49 -3.40
N SER A 226 -4.54 -27.35 -4.69
CA SER A 226 -3.52 -28.17 -5.38
C SER A 226 -2.11 -27.61 -5.28
N ARG A 227 -1.10 -28.42 -5.64
CA ARG A 227 0.30 -27.95 -5.76
C ARG A 227 0.45 -26.79 -6.74
N LEU A 228 -0.25 -26.84 -7.88
CA LEU A 228 -0.22 -25.78 -8.88
C LEU A 228 -0.73 -24.44 -8.33
N GLN A 229 -1.80 -24.45 -7.53
CA GLN A 229 -2.31 -23.22 -6.93
C GLN A 229 -1.32 -22.61 -5.93
N MET A 230 -0.62 -23.46 -5.16
CA MET A 230 0.48 -23.01 -4.28
C MET A 230 1.65 -22.43 -5.09
N GLN A 231 2.05 -23.08 -6.19
CA GLN A 231 3.07 -22.58 -7.11
C GLN A 231 2.69 -21.21 -7.66
N ILE A 232 1.48 -21.06 -8.19
CA ILE A 232 0.99 -19.80 -8.78
C ILE A 232 1.00 -18.68 -7.76
N GLY A 233 0.51 -18.94 -6.53
CA GLY A 233 0.46 -17.95 -5.46
C GLY A 233 1.83 -17.36 -5.13
N LEU A 234 2.82 -18.22 -4.87
CA LEU A 234 4.17 -17.78 -4.51
C LEU A 234 4.96 -17.23 -5.70
N PHE A 235 4.83 -17.86 -6.88
CA PHE A 235 5.43 -17.37 -8.13
C PHE A 235 5.00 -15.93 -8.43
N ARG A 236 3.71 -15.62 -8.26
CA ARG A 236 3.16 -14.26 -8.45
C ARG A 236 3.74 -13.25 -7.46
N LEU A 237 3.95 -13.66 -6.21
CA LEU A 237 4.61 -12.80 -5.22
C LEU A 237 6.04 -12.49 -5.62
N ILE A 238 6.83 -13.50 -5.94
CA ILE A 238 8.26 -13.33 -6.28
C ILE A 238 8.43 -12.54 -7.58
N GLN A 239 7.71 -12.91 -8.66
CA GLN A 239 7.83 -12.19 -9.93
C GLN A 239 7.34 -10.74 -9.81
N GLY A 240 6.28 -10.52 -9.02
CA GLY A 240 5.73 -9.19 -8.83
C GLY A 240 6.73 -8.32 -8.08
N ALA A 241 7.38 -8.88 -7.05
CA ALA A 241 8.39 -8.18 -6.28
C ALA A 241 9.61 -7.91 -7.16
N ALA A 242 10.02 -8.87 -7.98
CA ALA A 242 11.06 -8.72 -8.99
C ALA A 242 10.74 -7.58 -9.96
N TYR A 243 9.52 -7.54 -10.50
CA TYR A 243 9.06 -6.47 -11.39
C TYR A 243 9.11 -5.09 -10.71
N ARG A 244 8.79 -5.03 -9.41
CA ARG A 244 8.88 -3.79 -8.63
C ARG A 244 10.31 -3.41 -8.24
N SER A 245 11.22 -4.37 -8.14
CA SER A 245 12.64 -4.15 -7.79
C SER A 245 13.58 -4.05 -8.99
N PHE A 246 13.13 -4.44 -10.19
CA PHE A 246 13.88 -4.42 -11.46
C PHE A 246 14.47 -3.05 -11.78
N ARG A 247 13.81 -2.00 -11.32
CA ARG A 247 14.10 -0.60 -11.54
C ARG A 247 13.43 0.21 -10.45
N GLU A 248 13.58 1.53 -10.49
CA GLU A 248 12.73 2.45 -9.71
C GLU A 248 11.25 2.28 -10.12
N SER A 249 10.54 1.32 -9.49
CA SER A 249 9.11 1.10 -9.75
C SER A 249 8.30 1.95 -8.79
N PHE A 250 7.69 2.95 -9.41
CA PHE A 250 6.82 3.94 -8.83
C PHE A 250 5.38 3.56 -9.11
N SER A 251 4.62 3.28 -8.07
CA SER A 251 3.19 3.53 -8.01
C SER A 251 2.71 3.10 -6.65
N ALA A 252 1.67 3.72 -6.11
CA ALA A 252 0.84 3.18 -5.04
C ALA A 252 -0.62 3.63 -5.09
N ASN A 253 -1.01 4.45 -6.08
CA ASN A 253 -2.41 4.78 -6.25
C ASN A 253 -3.11 3.80 -7.21
N HIS A 254 -4.36 3.44 -6.89
CA HIS A 254 -5.24 2.64 -7.74
C HIS A 254 -5.82 3.45 -8.92
N GLU A 255 -5.79 4.78 -8.81
CA GLU A 255 -6.26 5.70 -9.87
C GLU A 255 -5.13 6.38 -10.64
N THR A 256 -4.01 6.67 -9.98
CA THR A 256 -3.02 7.61 -10.50
C THR A 256 -1.57 7.13 -10.46
N HIS A 257 -1.30 5.86 -10.14
CA HIS A 257 0.05 5.25 -10.19
C HIS A 257 1.24 6.05 -9.62
N LEU A 258 1.02 6.97 -8.66
CA LEU A 258 2.06 7.89 -8.15
C LEU A 258 3.01 7.24 -7.14
N ARG A 259 4.22 7.80 -6.99
CA ARG A 259 5.25 7.33 -6.05
C ARG A 259 4.79 7.36 -4.61
N VAL A 260 5.18 6.32 -3.87
CA VAL A 260 5.20 6.31 -2.40
C VAL A 260 6.67 6.24 -1.98
N ARG A 261 7.30 7.41 -1.83
CA ARG A 261 8.75 7.47 -1.57
C ARG A 261 9.13 7.05 -0.16
N ASN A 262 8.17 6.98 0.76
CA ASN A 262 8.37 6.46 2.12
C ASN A 262 8.33 4.93 2.21
N LEU A 263 7.97 4.20 1.13
CA LEU A 263 7.98 2.73 1.08
C LEU A 263 8.61 2.24 -0.24
N PRO A 264 9.91 2.44 -0.47
CA PRO A 264 10.55 1.98 -1.69
C PRO A 264 10.67 0.45 -1.75
N TYR A 265 10.81 -0.10 -2.96
CA TYR A 265 11.17 -1.51 -3.17
C TYR A 265 12.69 -1.63 -3.17
N LYS A 266 13.27 -1.80 -1.97
CA LYS A 266 14.72 -1.94 -1.81
C LYS A 266 15.19 -3.29 -2.34
N ILE A 267 16.25 -3.31 -3.14
CA ILE A 267 16.83 -4.54 -3.68
C ILE A 267 17.38 -5.44 -2.56
N THR A 268 17.82 -4.85 -1.44
CA THR A 268 18.24 -5.55 -0.22
C THR A 268 17.10 -6.40 0.37
N ASP A 269 15.90 -5.85 0.37
CA ASP A 269 14.71 -6.48 0.93
C ASP A 269 14.22 -7.55 -0.05
N PHE A 270 14.31 -7.28 -1.35
CA PHE A 270 13.97 -8.25 -2.39
C PHE A 270 14.83 -9.51 -2.34
N VAL A 271 16.15 -9.37 -2.19
CA VAL A 271 17.08 -10.52 -2.06
C VAL A 271 16.67 -11.39 -0.88
N GLN A 272 16.46 -10.77 0.29
CA GLN A 272 16.03 -11.47 1.50
C GLN A 272 14.62 -12.07 1.33
N PHE A 273 13.71 -11.37 0.65
CA PHE A 273 12.36 -11.83 0.40
C PHE A 273 12.37 -13.12 -0.43
N VAL A 274 13.16 -13.18 -1.50
CA VAL A 274 13.31 -14.39 -2.32
C VAL A 274 13.88 -15.55 -1.49
N GLN A 275 14.93 -15.31 -0.69
CA GLN A 275 15.51 -16.31 0.21
C GLN A 275 14.47 -16.88 1.17
N LYS A 276 13.74 -16.02 1.89
CA LYS A 276 12.75 -16.44 2.89
C LYS A 276 11.51 -17.06 2.26
N ALA A 277 11.08 -16.58 1.09
CA ALA A 277 9.99 -17.16 0.32
C ALA A 277 10.29 -18.61 -0.10
N ILE A 278 11.48 -18.85 -0.64
CA ILE A 278 11.90 -20.19 -1.08
C ILE A 278 12.15 -21.10 0.14
N ALA A 279 12.73 -20.58 1.22
CA ALA A 279 12.87 -21.32 2.47
C ALA A 279 11.51 -21.74 3.05
N LEU A 280 10.53 -20.84 3.04
CA LEU A 280 9.16 -21.14 3.47
C LEU A 280 8.56 -22.25 2.59
N TYR A 281 8.67 -22.11 1.27
CA TYR A 281 8.14 -23.08 0.31
C TYR A 281 8.74 -24.48 0.48
N LYS A 282 10.06 -24.58 0.67
CA LYS A 282 10.76 -25.83 1.01
C LYS A 282 10.29 -26.38 2.37
N GLY A 283 10.11 -25.53 3.37
CA GLY A 283 9.62 -25.92 4.70
C GLY A 283 8.19 -26.46 4.72
N LEU A 284 7.37 -26.11 3.73
CA LEU A 284 6.02 -26.66 3.57
C LEU A 284 6.02 -28.08 3.01
N ASP A 285 7.10 -28.55 2.39
CA ASP A 285 7.19 -29.84 1.70
C ASP A 285 6.11 -30.02 0.60
N VAL A 286 5.68 -28.92 -0.03
CA VAL A 286 4.75 -28.93 -1.18
C VAL A 286 5.42 -29.56 -2.41
N VAL A 287 6.73 -29.36 -2.53
CA VAL A 287 7.58 -29.80 -3.63
C VAL A 287 8.57 -30.85 -3.15
N GLU A 288 8.83 -31.86 -3.98
CA GLU A 288 9.79 -32.91 -3.67
C GLU A 288 11.22 -32.36 -3.57
N LYS A 289 12.01 -32.98 -2.69
CA LYS A 289 13.43 -32.61 -2.47
C LYS A 289 14.27 -32.67 -3.75
N ALA A 290 13.89 -33.49 -4.73
CA ALA A 290 14.56 -33.58 -6.03
C ALA A 290 14.53 -32.25 -6.81
N CYS A 291 13.53 -31.40 -6.58
CA CYS A 291 13.40 -30.10 -7.25
C CYS A 291 14.10 -28.96 -6.48
N TYR A 292 14.62 -29.21 -5.26
CA TYR A 292 15.29 -28.19 -4.45
C TYR A 292 16.46 -27.49 -5.16
N PRO A 293 17.30 -28.19 -5.96
CA PRO A 293 18.36 -27.51 -6.72
C PRO A 293 17.85 -26.41 -7.67
N LEU A 294 16.65 -26.54 -8.22
CA LEU A 294 16.06 -25.52 -9.10
C LEU A 294 15.59 -24.30 -8.30
N LEU A 295 15.02 -24.52 -7.11
CA LEU A 295 14.67 -23.46 -6.17
C LEU A 295 15.93 -22.74 -5.65
N ASP A 296 16.95 -23.50 -5.26
CA ASP A 296 18.22 -22.96 -4.76
C ASP A 296 18.94 -22.15 -5.86
N ALA A 297 18.86 -22.57 -7.13
CA ALA A 297 19.41 -21.81 -8.25
C ALA A 297 18.79 -20.40 -8.40
N VAL A 298 17.53 -20.19 -8.02
CA VAL A 298 16.90 -18.85 -7.99
C VAL A 298 17.54 -17.99 -6.90
N VAL A 299 17.75 -18.56 -5.70
CA VAL A 299 18.40 -17.86 -4.58
C VAL A 299 19.85 -17.54 -4.92
N GLU A 300 20.61 -18.51 -5.41
CA GLU A 300 22.01 -18.34 -5.79
C GLU A 300 22.17 -17.27 -6.91
N SER A 301 21.24 -17.23 -7.86
CA SER A 301 21.21 -16.21 -8.92
C SER A 301 21.13 -14.79 -8.35
N ILE A 302 20.16 -14.54 -7.46
CA ILE A 302 19.93 -13.20 -6.90
C ILE A 302 21.01 -12.80 -5.90
N GLU A 303 21.53 -13.74 -5.10
CA GLU A 303 22.66 -13.51 -4.22
C GLU A 303 23.94 -13.17 -5.00
N ALA A 304 24.22 -13.90 -6.08
CA ALA A 304 25.38 -13.65 -6.92
C ALA A 304 25.28 -12.28 -7.61
N GLU A 305 24.11 -11.90 -8.15
CA GLU A 305 23.94 -10.58 -8.74
C GLU A 305 24.00 -9.47 -7.69
N TYR A 306 23.44 -9.68 -6.50
CA TYR A 306 23.54 -8.71 -5.41
C TYR A 306 25.00 -8.52 -4.94
N ALA A 307 25.80 -9.59 -4.87
CA ALA A 307 27.24 -9.50 -4.61
C ALA A 307 27.97 -8.74 -5.73
N ARG A 308 27.61 -8.96 -7.00
CA ARG A 308 28.13 -8.18 -8.14
C ARG A 308 27.78 -6.70 -8.05
N LEU A 309 26.55 -6.38 -7.63
CA LEU A 309 26.10 -5.01 -7.38
C LEU A 309 26.94 -4.35 -6.26
N GLN A 310 27.11 -5.02 -5.12
CA GLN A 310 27.92 -4.52 -4.01
C GLN A 310 29.38 -4.30 -4.42
N HIS A 311 29.98 -5.25 -5.14
CA HIS A 311 31.32 -5.12 -5.68
C HIS A 311 31.44 -3.92 -6.63
N ARG A 312 30.42 -3.68 -7.46
CA ARG A 312 30.39 -2.59 -8.42
C ARG A 312 30.31 -1.22 -7.76
N ILE A 313 29.46 -1.08 -6.75
CA ILE A 313 29.35 0.15 -5.96
C ILE A 313 30.70 0.46 -5.31
N LYS A 314 31.33 -0.54 -4.70
CA LYS A 314 32.64 -0.38 -4.02
C LYS A 314 33.75 0.04 -4.98
N ASN A 315 33.74 -0.49 -6.21
CA ASN A 315 34.82 -0.31 -7.17
C ASN A 315 34.41 0.57 -8.37
N TRP A 316 33.38 1.42 -8.21
CA TRP A 316 32.82 2.19 -9.33
C TRP A 316 33.87 3.03 -10.08
N ASN A 317 34.80 3.62 -9.34
CA ASN A 317 35.84 4.48 -9.91
C ASN A 317 36.88 3.71 -10.72
N THR A 318 37.05 2.40 -10.49
CA THR A 318 38.11 1.57 -11.08
C THR A 318 37.60 0.58 -12.12
N ILE A 319 36.30 0.25 -12.12
CA ILE A 319 35.70 -0.65 -13.10
C ILE A 319 35.56 0.03 -14.47
N GLU A 320 35.80 -0.73 -15.53
CA GLU A 320 35.50 -0.35 -16.92
C GLU A 320 34.00 -0.16 -17.11
N LYS A 321 33.59 1.02 -17.57
CA LYS A 321 32.18 1.40 -17.72
C LYS A 321 31.76 1.25 -19.18
N THR A 322 30.67 0.53 -19.41
CA THR A 322 30.05 0.46 -20.73
C THR A 322 29.36 1.80 -21.08
N PRO A 323 29.16 2.11 -22.38
CA PRO A 323 28.41 3.31 -22.77
C PRO A 323 27.03 3.40 -22.13
N GLN A 324 26.36 2.25 -21.94
CA GLN A 324 25.04 2.16 -21.31
C GLN A 324 25.09 2.46 -19.81
N MET A 325 26.15 2.03 -19.11
CA MET A 325 26.35 2.39 -17.69
C MET A 325 26.60 3.89 -17.52
N LEU A 326 27.36 4.51 -18.41
CA LEU A 326 27.61 5.95 -18.40
C LEU A 326 26.34 6.75 -18.73
N ALA A 327 25.51 6.25 -19.64
CA ALA A 327 24.22 6.85 -19.96
C ALA A 327 23.28 6.84 -18.74
N GLU A 328 23.20 5.72 -18.03
CA GLU A 328 22.40 5.61 -16.80
C GLU A 328 22.97 6.50 -15.68
N GLU A 329 24.29 6.54 -15.49
CA GLU A 329 24.92 7.45 -14.51
C GLU A 329 24.60 8.92 -14.82
N LYS A 330 24.66 9.32 -16.09
CA LYS A 330 24.29 10.67 -16.51
C LYS A 330 22.82 10.95 -16.23
N ALA A 331 21.92 10.00 -16.53
CA ALA A 331 20.49 10.13 -16.23
C ALA A 331 20.24 10.27 -14.72
N MET A 332 20.96 9.51 -13.88
CA MET A 332 20.91 9.65 -12.42
C MET A 332 21.37 11.04 -11.96
N GLN A 333 22.48 11.56 -12.51
CA GLN A 333 22.98 12.89 -12.17
C GLN A 333 22.03 14.01 -12.63
N GLU A 334 21.44 13.89 -13.82
CA GLU A 334 20.41 14.80 -14.31
C GLU A 334 19.15 14.74 -13.43
N ALA A 335 18.75 13.55 -12.99
CA ALA A 335 17.64 13.39 -12.04
C ALA A 335 17.96 14.04 -10.68
N ARG A 336 19.18 13.88 -10.13
CA ARG A 336 19.63 14.59 -8.91
C ARG A 336 19.55 16.11 -9.06
N ARG A 337 20.01 16.65 -10.21
CA ARG A 337 19.96 18.09 -10.51
C ARG A 337 18.54 18.61 -10.68
N LYS A 338 17.65 17.79 -11.24
CA LYS A 338 16.21 18.09 -11.36
C LYS A 338 15.45 17.88 -10.06
N SER A 339 15.97 17.05 -9.15
CA SER A 339 15.30 16.65 -7.90
C SER A 339 15.07 17.85 -7.01
N ILE A 340 15.92 18.88 -7.08
CA ILE A 340 15.69 20.08 -6.29
C ILE A 340 16.29 21.33 -6.96
N SER A 341 15.44 22.16 -7.58
CA SER A 341 15.82 23.55 -7.83
C SER A 341 15.82 24.31 -6.50
N VAL A 342 16.83 25.13 -6.23
CA VAL A 342 16.89 26.01 -5.03
C VAL A 342 15.60 26.83 -4.87
N ARG A 343 14.99 27.23 -6.00
CA ARG A 343 13.70 27.94 -6.05
C ARG A 343 12.50 27.11 -5.59
N GLU A 344 12.57 25.78 -5.74
CA GLU A 344 11.52 24.87 -5.28
C GLU A 344 11.60 24.60 -3.78
N LYS A 345 12.80 24.46 -3.20
CA LYS A 345 12.99 24.44 -1.72
C LYS A 345 12.46 25.72 -1.11
N PHE A 346 12.77 26.86 -1.74
CA PHE A 346 12.30 28.17 -1.32
C PHE A 346 10.77 28.25 -1.34
N ALA A 347 10.12 27.84 -2.44
CA ALA A 347 8.66 27.84 -2.53
C ALA A 347 7.99 26.93 -1.48
N ALA A 348 8.55 25.76 -1.19
CA ALA A 348 8.07 24.88 -0.12
C ALA A 348 8.23 25.53 1.28
N GLY A 349 9.32 26.28 1.49
CA GLY A 349 9.54 27.08 2.71
C GLY A 349 8.52 28.19 2.90
N VAL A 350 8.15 28.86 1.82
CA VAL A 350 7.09 29.90 1.79
C VAL A 350 5.72 29.31 2.13
N GLU A 351 5.35 28.16 1.55
CA GLU A 351 4.09 27.47 1.87
C GLU A 351 3.99 27.01 3.32
N PHE A 352 5.11 26.50 3.85
CA PHE A 352 5.20 26.12 5.25
C PHE A 352 4.99 27.34 6.16
N ALA A 353 5.70 28.44 5.91
CA ALA A 353 5.57 29.68 6.66
C ALA A 353 4.11 30.20 6.69
N ILE A 354 3.42 30.16 5.54
CA ILE A 354 1.98 30.49 5.44
C ILE A 354 1.14 29.59 6.34
N THR A 355 1.41 28.28 6.33
CA THR A 355 0.65 27.28 7.09
C THR A 355 0.83 27.45 8.59
N VAL A 356 2.05 27.70 9.05
CA VAL A 356 2.38 27.99 10.46
C VAL A 356 1.61 29.20 10.95
N LYS A 357 1.61 30.29 10.17
CA LYS A 357 0.93 31.55 10.52
C LYS A 357 -0.59 31.42 10.50
N LYS A 358 -1.17 30.67 9.54
CA LYS A 358 -2.62 30.42 9.48
C LYS A 358 -3.14 29.58 10.65
N LYS A 359 -2.33 28.63 11.16
CA LYS A 359 -2.75 27.70 12.22
C LYS A 359 -2.22 28.04 13.62
N GLN A 360 -1.55 29.19 13.80
CA GLN A 360 -0.99 29.65 15.08
C GLN A 360 -0.03 28.65 15.77
N PHE A 361 0.71 27.85 14.99
CA PHE A 361 1.72 26.95 15.57
C PHE A 361 3.03 27.71 15.86
N SER A 362 3.77 27.30 16.88
CA SER A 362 5.14 27.82 17.08
C SER A 362 6.11 27.07 16.17
N PHE A 363 7.09 27.78 15.60
CA PHE A 363 8.13 27.20 14.73
C PHE A 363 8.92 26.07 15.40
N ARG A 364 9.00 26.05 16.73
CA ARG A 364 9.71 25.01 17.49
C ARG A 364 8.95 23.69 17.61
N ASP A 365 7.64 23.69 17.39
CA ASP A 365 6.79 22.52 17.62
C ASP A 365 6.63 21.63 16.37
N ILE A 366 7.18 22.04 15.23
CA ILE A 366 6.95 21.38 13.95
C ILE A 366 8.22 20.65 13.51
N ALA A 367 8.28 19.37 13.89
CA ALA A 367 9.35 18.48 13.53
C ALA A 367 9.57 18.38 12.00
N SER A 368 10.79 18.00 11.61
CA SER A 368 11.26 17.67 10.26
C SER A 368 10.33 16.78 9.42
N GLY A 369 9.38 16.08 10.03
CA GLY A 369 8.37 15.25 9.37
C GLY A 369 7.40 16.02 8.47
N VAL A 370 6.99 17.25 8.81
CA VAL A 370 6.06 18.03 7.97
C VAL A 370 6.71 18.47 6.66
N LEU A 371 8.01 18.80 6.70
CA LEU A 371 8.79 19.18 5.53
C LEU A 371 9.00 18.03 4.56
N ALA A 372 9.29 16.83 5.08
CA ALA A 372 9.37 15.62 4.28
C ALA A 372 8.02 15.30 3.60
N ILE A 373 6.90 15.52 4.29
CA ILE A 373 5.55 15.26 3.75
C ILE A 373 5.18 16.24 2.62
N ASN A 374 5.51 17.52 2.73
CA ASN A 374 5.23 18.49 1.67
C ASN A 374 6.02 18.18 0.39
N GLU A 375 7.31 17.85 0.52
CA GLU A 375 8.12 17.46 -0.62
C GLU A 375 7.60 16.15 -1.26
N LEU A 376 7.20 15.18 -0.45
CA LEU A 376 6.52 13.96 -0.92
C LEU A 376 5.28 14.27 -1.76
N ASN A 377 4.46 15.23 -1.34
CA ASN A 377 3.22 15.60 -2.02
C ASN A 377 3.47 16.36 -3.34
N ARG A 378 4.46 17.27 -3.38
CA ARG A 378 4.86 17.97 -4.61
C ARG A 378 5.31 17.00 -5.70
N LEU A 379 6.18 16.06 -5.32
CA LEU A 379 6.71 15.06 -6.24
C LEU A 379 5.61 14.14 -6.77
N ARG A 380 4.63 13.84 -5.91
CA ARG A 380 3.41 13.11 -6.29
C ARG A 380 2.59 13.88 -7.34
N GLN A 381 2.44 15.20 -7.23
CA GLN A 381 1.73 16.00 -8.24
C GLN A 381 2.47 16.10 -9.58
N MET A 382 3.80 16.28 -9.56
CA MET A 382 4.61 16.26 -10.78
C MET A 382 4.45 14.95 -11.56
N GLU A 383 4.38 13.84 -10.83
CA GLU A 383 4.16 12.52 -11.43
C GLU A 383 2.75 12.36 -11.99
N LEU A 384 1.73 12.92 -11.33
CA LEU A 384 0.34 12.89 -11.80
C LEU A 384 0.21 13.61 -13.13
N ASN A 385 0.82 14.78 -13.24
CA ASN A 385 0.86 15.54 -14.49
C ASN A 385 1.62 14.78 -15.59
N ALA A 386 2.69 14.07 -15.23
CA ALA A 386 3.45 13.24 -16.17
C ALA A 386 2.71 11.95 -16.59
N GLU A 387 1.74 11.47 -15.81
CA GLU A 387 0.88 10.32 -16.16
C GLU A 387 -0.30 10.69 -17.04
N LEU A 388 -0.88 11.88 -16.81
CA LEU A 388 -1.91 12.44 -17.68
C LEU A 388 -1.35 12.84 -19.05
N ALA A 389 -0.02 12.92 -19.20
CA ALA A 389 0.63 13.17 -20.46
C ALA A 389 0.43 12.00 -21.45
N PRO A 390 0.29 12.28 -22.76
CA PRO A 390 0.16 11.24 -23.77
C PRO A 390 1.36 10.28 -23.72
N PRO A 391 1.13 8.97 -23.97
CA PRO A 391 2.18 7.98 -23.85
C PRO A 391 3.33 8.29 -24.81
N PRO A 392 4.59 8.02 -24.39
CA PRO A 392 5.75 8.24 -25.25
C PRO A 392 5.60 7.45 -26.54
N ALA A 393 6.11 8.01 -27.64
CA ALA A 393 6.07 7.35 -28.94
C ALA A 393 6.75 5.98 -28.86
N LYS A 394 6.15 4.95 -29.50
CA LYS A 394 6.71 3.61 -29.57
C LYS A 394 8.14 3.65 -30.09
N SER A 395 9.09 3.11 -29.33
CA SER A 395 10.49 3.13 -29.75
C SER A 395 10.70 2.12 -30.89
N ALA A 396 11.17 2.58 -32.04
CA ALA A 396 11.47 1.73 -33.20
C ALA A 396 12.75 0.86 -33.03
N GLY A 397 13.32 0.79 -31.82
CA GLY A 397 14.60 0.12 -31.56
C GLY A 397 14.47 -1.39 -31.36
N ASN A 398 15.51 -2.14 -31.72
CA ASN A 398 15.57 -3.59 -31.59
C ASN A 398 15.41 -4.01 -30.12
N PRO A 399 14.58 -5.02 -29.79
CA PRO A 399 14.47 -5.56 -28.43
C PRO A 399 15.83 -5.98 -27.83
N LYS A 400 16.79 -6.40 -28.66
CA LYS A 400 18.16 -6.73 -28.23
C LYS A 400 18.93 -5.53 -27.67
N ASP A 401 18.63 -4.31 -28.12
CA ASP A 401 19.31 -3.10 -27.64
C ASP A 401 18.83 -2.74 -26.23
N TYR A 402 17.58 -3.09 -25.90
CA TYR A 402 17.02 -2.89 -24.55
C TYR A 402 17.68 -3.81 -23.52
N LEU A 403 17.97 -5.07 -23.87
CA LEU A 403 18.63 -6.02 -22.97
C LEU A 403 20.04 -5.58 -22.56
N GLN A 404 20.72 -4.76 -23.38
CA GLN A 404 22.05 -4.21 -23.09
C GLN A 404 22.03 -3.04 -22.11
N GLN A 405 20.85 -2.52 -21.75
CA GLN A 405 20.72 -1.39 -20.85
C GLN A 405 20.97 -1.78 -19.40
N TRP A 406 21.20 -0.76 -18.58
CA TRP A 406 21.34 -0.86 -17.13
C TRP A 406 20.29 0.04 -16.51
N HIS A 407 19.65 -0.45 -15.45
CA HIS A 407 18.68 0.33 -14.70
C HIS A 407 19.16 0.54 -13.28
N ARG A 408 18.99 1.77 -12.78
CA ARG A 408 19.16 2.07 -11.36
C ARG A 408 18.26 1.19 -10.48
N VAL A 409 18.79 0.81 -9.32
CA VAL A 409 18.07 0.10 -8.26
C VAL A 409 18.14 0.85 -6.93
N ILE A 410 17.13 0.66 -6.07
CA ILE A 410 17.06 1.30 -4.76
C ILE A 410 17.70 0.39 -3.71
N LEU A 411 18.70 0.89 -2.99
CA LEU A 411 19.38 0.24 -1.86
C LEU A 411 18.95 0.85 -0.52
N SER A 412 18.84 2.17 -0.48
CA SER A 412 18.49 2.99 0.67
C SER A 412 17.71 4.25 0.24
N ASP A 413 17.32 5.08 1.20
CA ASP A 413 16.57 6.30 0.92
C ASP A 413 17.45 7.36 0.21
N ALA A 414 18.78 7.23 0.30
CA ALA A 414 19.77 8.05 -0.40
C ALA A 414 20.39 7.33 -1.64
N SER A 415 19.69 6.34 -2.20
CA SER A 415 20.22 5.56 -3.36
C SER A 415 20.58 6.41 -4.56
N GLU A 416 19.99 7.60 -4.66
CA GLU A 416 20.27 8.54 -5.75
C GLU A 416 21.71 8.93 -5.74
N GLU A 417 22.34 9.13 -4.58
CA GLU A 417 23.71 9.59 -4.40
C GLU A 417 24.76 8.51 -4.64
N ILE A 418 24.37 7.23 -4.59
CA ILE A 418 25.27 6.09 -4.68
C ILE A 418 25.62 5.78 -6.14
N SER A 419 26.84 6.08 -6.55
CA SER A 419 27.33 5.71 -7.89
C SER A 419 27.45 4.19 -8.05
N GLY A 420 27.01 3.68 -9.20
CA GLY A 420 27.02 2.25 -9.51
C GLY A 420 25.86 1.43 -8.93
N ALA A 421 24.89 2.07 -8.27
CA ALA A 421 23.66 1.45 -7.79
C ALA A 421 22.68 1.11 -8.94
N MET A 422 23.09 0.23 -9.84
CA MET A 422 22.34 -0.18 -11.03
C MET A 422 22.45 -1.69 -11.26
N MET A 423 21.52 -2.32 -11.97
CA MET A 423 21.56 -3.73 -12.36
C MET A 423 21.36 -3.86 -13.88
N PRO A 424 21.92 -4.91 -14.51
CA PRO A 424 21.79 -5.08 -15.95
C PRO A 424 20.37 -5.56 -16.29
N VAL A 425 19.77 -5.03 -17.35
CA VAL A 425 18.44 -5.45 -17.79
C VAL A 425 18.45 -6.94 -18.16
N ALA A 426 19.48 -7.37 -18.88
CA ALA A 426 19.67 -8.78 -19.25
C ALA A 426 19.60 -9.75 -18.07
N TYR A 427 20.05 -9.39 -16.86
CA TYR A 427 19.99 -10.29 -15.70
C TYR A 427 18.56 -10.78 -15.41
N TRP A 428 17.59 -9.87 -15.47
CA TRP A 428 16.21 -10.19 -15.12
C TRP A 428 15.54 -11.08 -16.16
N TYR A 429 15.77 -10.78 -17.44
CA TYR A 429 15.22 -11.55 -18.55
C TYR A 429 15.95 -12.88 -18.75
N GLU A 430 17.28 -12.89 -18.73
CA GLU A 430 18.08 -14.04 -19.19
C GLU A 430 18.53 -14.97 -18.06
N ASP A 431 18.52 -14.51 -16.80
CA ASP A 431 18.98 -15.31 -15.65
C ASP A 431 17.88 -15.52 -14.59
N PHE A 432 17.38 -14.43 -13.99
CA PHE A 432 16.43 -14.52 -12.86
C PHE A 432 15.09 -15.14 -13.28
N MET A 433 14.41 -14.57 -14.27
CA MET A 433 13.07 -15.02 -14.66
C MET A 433 13.05 -16.45 -15.21
N PRO A 434 14.00 -16.90 -16.08
CA PRO A 434 14.02 -18.27 -16.56
C PRO A 434 14.25 -19.28 -15.43
N LYS A 435 15.09 -18.97 -14.44
CA LYS A 435 15.28 -19.80 -13.25
C LYS A 435 14.02 -19.85 -12.40
N LEU A 436 13.35 -18.71 -12.22
CA LEU A 436 12.08 -18.64 -11.49
C LEU A 436 10.99 -19.47 -12.17
N LEU A 437 10.84 -19.35 -13.50
CA LEU A 437 9.89 -20.14 -14.28
C LEU A 437 10.18 -21.63 -14.18
N ALA A 438 11.45 -22.03 -14.32
CA ALA A 438 11.85 -23.43 -14.18
C ALA A 438 11.54 -23.99 -12.78
N ALA A 439 11.90 -23.25 -11.72
CA ALA A 439 11.69 -23.67 -10.34
C ALA A 439 10.21 -23.84 -9.97
N PHE A 440 9.32 -22.99 -10.51
CA PHE A 440 7.89 -23.06 -10.27
C PHE A 440 7.12 -23.90 -11.31
N SER A 441 7.80 -24.49 -12.30
CA SER A 441 7.19 -25.42 -13.26
C SER A 441 7.40 -26.89 -12.90
N VAL A 442 7.97 -27.18 -11.72
CA VAL A 442 8.24 -28.54 -11.23
C VAL A 442 7.70 -28.74 -9.82
N ASN A 443 7.14 -29.91 -9.56
CA ASN A 443 6.69 -30.33 -8.21
C ASN A 443 7.32 -31.65 -7.79
N THR A 444 7.55 -32.54 -8.75
CA THR A 444 8.08 -33.89 -8.55
C THR A 444 9.33 -34.13 -9.40
N ALA A 445 10.08 -35.18 -9.10
CA ALA A 445 11.22 -35.59 -9.91
C ALA A 445 10.82 -35.89 -11.38
N ALA A 446 9.59 -36.32 -11.63
CA ALA A 446 9.07 -36.60 -12.97
C ALA A 446 8.84 -35.33 -13.81
N ASP A 447 8.60 -34.19 -13.17
CA ASP A 447 8.34 -32.91 -13.86
C ASP A 447 9.62 -32.28 -14.40
N ILE A 448 10.78 -32.64 -13.85
CA ILE A 448 12.07 -32.00 -14.18
C ILE A 448 12.40 -32.19 -15.67
N PRO A 449 12.44 -33.43 -16.22
CA PRO A 449 12.77 -33.60 -17.64
C PRO A 449 11.79 -32.87 -18.57
N SER A 450 10.49 -32.92 -18.30
CA SER A 450 9.46 -32.36 -19.19
C SER A 450 9.37 -30.84 -19.19
N ASN A 451 9.78 -30.20 -18.08
CA ASN A 451 9.60 -28.76 -17.88
C ASN A 451 10.91 -27.98 -17.83
N THR A 452 12.08 -28.62 -17.66
CA THR A 452 13.36 -27.88 -17.59
C THR A 452 14.36 -28.24 -18.69
N VAL A 453 14.19 -29.40 -19.35
CA VAL A 453 15.07 -29.78 -20.46
C VAL A 453 14.63 -29.07 -21.73
N LEU A 454 15.60 -28.51 -22.45
CA LEU A 454 15.34 -27.84 -23.70
C LEU A 454 15.04 -28.86 -24.80
N ASP A 455 13.77 -28.95 -25.19
CA ASP A 455 13.31 -29.70 -26.34
C ASP A 455 12.41 -28.80 -27.20
N GLU A 456 12.97 -28.32 -28.31
CA GLU A 456 12.27 -27.41 -29.22
C GLU A 456 11.08 -28.10 -29.90
N ALA A 457 11.22 -29.36 -30.30
CA ALA A 457 10.14 -30.09 -30.97
C ALA A 457 8.95 -30.30 -30.01
N ALA A 458 9.23 -30.61 -28.74
CA ALA A 458 8.18 -30.71 -27.72
C ALA A 458 7.50 -29.37 -27.41
N CYS A 459 8.24 -28.25 -27.49
CA CYS A 459 7.66 -26.91 -27.33
C CYS A 459 6.78 -26.53 -28.52
N ASP A 460 7.22 -26.82 -29.74
CA ASP A 460 6.46 -26.53 -30.96
C ASP A 460 5.19 -27.40 -31.03
N GLN A 461 5.27 -28.68 -30.65
CA GLN A 461 4.10 -29.55 -30.55
C GLN A 461 3.09 -29.03 -29.51
N TRP A 462 3.57 -28.66 -28.31
CA TRP A 462 2.72 -28.06 -27.28
C TRP A 462 2.01 -26.79 -27.78
N TYR A 463 2.73 -25.93 -28.51
CA TYR A 463 2.16 -24.70 -29.06
C TYR A 463 1.06 -24.99 -30.08
N GLU A 464 1.29 -25.90 -31.03
CA GLU A 464 0.28 -26.26 -32.03
C GLU A 464 -0.95 -26.92 -31.38
N ASP A 465 -0.76 -27.79 -30.39
CA ASP A 465 -1.86 -28.43 -29.65
C ASP A 465 -2.70 -27.38 -28.89
N THR A 466 -2.04 -26.45 -28.19
CA THR A 466 -2.69 -25.38 -27.41
C THR A 466 -3.37 -24.34 -28.31
N LYS A 467 -2.81 -24.10 -29.49
CA LYS A 467 -3.42 -23.22 -30.50
C LYS A 467 -4.64 -23.89 -31.14
N ALA A 468 -4.57 -25.18 -31.45
CA ALA A 468 -5.67 -25.93 -32.04
C ALA A 468 -6.87 -26.06 -31.10
N SER A 469 -6.64 -26.08 -29.77
CA SER A 469 -7.72 -26.07 -28.77
C SER A 469 -8.39 -24.70 -28.58
N GLY A 470 -7.85 -23.63 -29.18
CA GLY A 470 -8.36 -22.25 -29.04
C GLY A 470 -8.01 -21.61 -27.70
N GLU A 471 -7.12 -22.20 -26.91
CA GLU A 471 -6.77 -21.68 -25.59
C GLU A 471 -6.06 -20.32 -25.62
N PHE A 472 -5.35 -20.01 -26.72
CA PHE A 472 -4.69 -18.72 -26.90
C PHE A 472 -5.64 -17.58 -27.33
N ASP A 473 -6.86 -17.88 -27.77
CA ASP A 473 -7.73 -16.91 -28.44
C ASP A 473 -8.04 -15.67 -27.60
N ARG A 474 -8.03 -15.81 -26.27
CA ARG A 474 -8.35 -14.71 -25.34
C ARG A 474 -7.12 -13.99 -24.80
N TYR A 475 -6.07 -14.72 -24.42
CA TYR A 475 -4.95 -14.18 -23.63
C TYR A 475 -3.56 -14.64 -24.07
N GLY A 476 -3.46 -15.26 -25.25
CA GLY A 476 -2.20 -15.67 -25.87
C GLY A 476 -1.94 -14.96 -27.20
N ALA A 477 -2.53 -13.78 -27.45
CA ALA A 477 -2.40 -13.10 -28.74
C ALA A 477 -0.94 -12.79 -29.11
N ASP A 478 -0.13 -12.36 -28.14
CA ASP A 478 1.31 -12.12 -28.31
C ASP A 478 2.10 -13.41 -28.52
N VAL A 479 1.68 -14.51 -27.88
CA VAL A 479 2.22 -15.86 -28.12
C VAL A 479 1.95 -16.29 -29.56
N VAL A 480 0.70 -16.23 -30.02
CA VAL A 480 0.32 -16.64 -31.38
C VAL A 480 1.06 -15.82 -32.45
N GLN A 481 1.29 -14.53 -32.20
CA GLN A 481 1.98 -13.66 -33.14
C GLN A 481 3.49 -13.91 -33.22
N ASN A 482 4.16 -14.18 -32.08
CA ASN A 482 5.61 -14.10 -31.99
C ASN A 482 6.32 -15.39 -31.54
N PHE A 483 5.60 -16.46 -31.16
CA PHE A 483 6.21 -17.72 -30.69
C PHE A 483 7.19 -18.33 -31.70
N ALA A 484 6.89 -18.25 -33.00
CA ALA A 484 7.77 -18.76 -34.06
C ALA A 484 9.11 -18.00 -34.17
N GLN A 485 9.19 -16.77 -33.65
CA GLN A 485 10.39 -15.94 -33.64
C GLN A 485 11.24 -16.15 -32.38
N CYS A 486 10.70 -16.83 -31.36
CA CYS A 486 11.39 -17.12 -30.12
C CYS A 486 12.52 -18.14 -30.34
N THR A 487 13.66 -17.91 -29.69
CA THR A 487 14.72 -18.91 -29.56
C THR A 487 14.21 -20.13 -28.77
N PRO A 488 14.86 -21.30 -28.86
CA PRO A 488 14.42 -22.49 -28.13
C PRO A 488 14.26 -22.25 -26.62
N LYS A 489 15.19 -21.51 -25.99
CA LYS A 489 15.10 -21.16 -24.55
C LYS A 489 13.88 -20.29 -24.24
N GLN A 490 13.57 -19.34 -25.14
CA GLN A 490 12.40 -18.47 -24.99
C GLN A 490 11.10 -19.24 -25.20
N LYS A 491 11.04 -20.19 -26.14
CA LYS A 491 9.89 -21.09 -26.32
C LYS A 491 9.60 -21.88 -25.04
N LEU A 492 10.64 -22.43 -24.40
CA LEU A 492 10.51 -23.11 -23.12
C LEU A 492 9.99 -22.18 -22.02
N ALA A 493 10.52 -20.96 -21.91
CA ALA A 493 10.05 -19.96 -20.95
C ALA A 493 8.57 -19.58 -21.17
N VAL A 494 8.14 -19.43 -22.43
CA VAL A 494 6.74 -19.15 -22.78
C VAL A 494 5.83 -20.32 -22.39
N LYS A 495 6.25 -21.57 -22.62
CA LYS A 495 5.52 -22.76 -22.18
C LYS A 495 5.34 -22.80 -20.65
N GLN A 496 6.43 -22.56 -19.90
CA GLN A 496 6.40 -22.48 -18.44
C GLN A 496 5.50 -21.34 -17.94
N ALA A 497 5.60 -20.17 -18.56
CA ALA A 497 4.78 -19.01 -18.26
C ALA A 497 3.28 -19.27 -18.49
N TRP A 498 2.93 -19.98 -19.58
CA TRP A 498 1.57 -20.41 -19.85
C TRP A 498 1.04 -21.35 -18.78
N ARG A 499 1.81 -22.38 -18.39
CA ARG A 499 1.42 -23.32 -17.32
C ARG A 499 1.05 -22.58 -16.02
N LEU A 500 1.85 -21.59 -15.63
CA LEU A 500 1.65 -20.80 -14.40
C LEU A 500 0.54 -19.74 -14.49
N THR A 501 -0.06 -19.56 -15.66
CA THR A 501 -0.98 -18.46 -15.93
C THR A 501 -2.34 -18.93 -16.42
N HIS A 502 -2.38 -19.96 -17.26
CA HIS A 502 -3.59 -20.46 -17.91
C HIS A 502 -4.74 -20.71 -16.91
N HIS A 503 -4.49 -21.50 -15.86
CA HIS A 503 -5.50 -21.83 -14.85
C HIS A 503 -5.99 -20.59 -14.11
N TYR A 504 -5.08 -19.67 -13.80
CA TYR A 504 -5.41 -18.40 -13.15
C TYR A 504 -6.30 -17.50 -14.03
N LEU A 505 -6.02 -17.40 -15.32
CA LEU A 505 -6.83 -16.61 -16.26
C LEU A 505 -8.23 -17.19 -16.46
N ASN A 506 -8.35 -18.50 -16.32
CA ASN A 506 -9.63 -19.20 -16.31
C ASN A 506 -10.33 -19.23 -14.95
N GLY A 507 -9.69 -18.71 -13.89
CA GLY A 507 -10.26 -18.56 -12.55
C GLY A 507 -11.43 -17.58 -12.52
N VAL A 508 -12.40 -17.82 -11.63
CA VAL A 508 -13.67 -17.09 -11.54
C VAL A 508 -13.49 -15.58 -11.41
N GLN A 509 -12.48 -15.10 -10.68
CA GLN A 509 -12.25 -13.66 -10.51
C GLN A 509 -11.82 -13.00 -11.82
N LYS A 510 -10.97 -13.68 -12.60
CA LYS A 510 -10.59 -13.18 -13.92
C LYS A 510 -11.74 -13.26 -14.92
N ARG A 511 -12.63 -14.26 -14.81
CA ARG A 511 -13.87 -14.29 -15.60
C ARG A 511 -14.80 -13.12 -15.27
N ARG A 512 -14.98 -12.84 -13.98
CA ARG A 512 -15.77 -11.70 -13.48
C ARG A 512 -15.22 -10.37 -13.97
N GLU A 513 -13.91 -10.13 -13.80
CA GLU A 513 -13.25 -8.90 -14.27
C GLU A 513 -13.48 -8.66 -15.77
N ARG A 514 -13.50 -9.73 -16.58
CA ARG A 514 -13.79 -9.62 -18.01
C ARG A 514 -15.22 -9.19 -18.30
N GLN A 515 -16.20 -9.83 -17.67
CA GLN A 515 -17.61 -9.50 -17.88
C GLN A 515 -17.96 -8.09 -17.37
N GLU A 516 -17.39 -7.67 -16.24
CA GLU A 516 -17.69 -6.37 -15.62
C GLU A 516 -16.97 -5.21 -16.31
N PHE A 517 -15.72 -5.39 -16.73
CA PHE A 517 -14.89 -4.31 -17.27
C PHE A 517 -14.61 -4.43 -18.78
N GLY A 518 -15.19 -5.41 -19.48
CA GLY A 518 -15.04 -5.61 -20.92
C GLY A 518 -13.62 -6.00 -21.37
N ARG A 519 -12.79 -6.54 -20.47
CA ARG A 519 -11.38 -6.87 -20.72
C ARG A 519 -11.19 -8.25 -21.39
N GLU A 520 -11.92 -8.52 -22.46
CA GLU A 520 -11.99 -9.86 -23.11
C GLU A 520 -10.71 -10.29 -23.86
N SER A 521 -9.76 -9.38 -24.11
CA SER A 521 -8.52 -9.67 -24.83
C SER A 521 -7.27 -9.27 -24.04
N GLY A 522 -6.22 -10.11 -24.06
CA GLY A 522 -4.94 -9.85 -23.41
C GLY A 522 -3.75 -10.57 -24.04
N ALA A 523 -2.57 -10.28 -23.50
CA ALA A 523 -1.30 -10.88 -23.89
C ALA A 523 -0.72 -11.67 -22.70
N LEU A 524 -0.01 -12.78 -22.93
CA LEU A 524 0.57 -13.57 -21.83
C LEU A 524 1.59 -12.74 -21.04
N SER A 525 2.39 -11.93 -21.75
CA SER A 525 3.39 -11.03 -21.18
C SER A 525 2.83 -9.91 -20.30
N GLN A 526 1.50 -9.78 -20.23
CA GLN A 526 0.82 -8.90 -19.28
C GLN A 526 0.71 -9.52 -17.89
N TYR A 527 0.72 -10.84 -17.81
CA TYR A 527 0.50 -11.60 -16.58
C TYR A 527 1.77 -12.22 -16.03
N VAL A 528 2.76 -12.43 -16.90
CA VAL A 528 4.10 -12.89 -16.53
C VAL A 528 5.10 -11.83 -16.94
N ALA A 529 5.83 -11.30 -15.96
CA ALA A 529 6.85 -10.29 -16.21
C ALA A 529 8.07 -10.87 -16.95
N PHE A 530 8.83 -10.01 -17.63
CA PHE A 530 10.12 -10.33 -18.27
C PHE A 530 10.06 -11.36 -19.41
N ILE A 531 8.92 -11.48 -20.08
CA ILE A 531 8.77 -12.25 -21.34
C ILE A 531 8.23 -11.39 -22.49
N ASP A 532 7.87 -10.14 -22.21
CA ASP A 532 7.37 -9.15 -23.16
C ASP A 532 8.37 -8.92 -24.31
N VAL A 533 9.65 -8.76 -23.99
CA VAL A 533 10.75 -8.65 -24.97
C VAL A 533 10.80 -9.87 -25.89
N TYR A 534 10.52 -11.08 -25.37
CA TYR A 534 10.54 -12.32 -26.16
C TYR A 534 9.38 -12.42 -27.13
N LEU A 535 8.23 -11.85 -26.75
CA LEU A 535 7.00 -11.81 -27.53
C LEU A 535 6.83 -10.49 -28.31
N ALA A 536 7.95 -9.81 -28.58
CA ALA A 536 8.04 -8.57 -29.35
C ALA A 536 7.11 -7.44 -28.86
N ARG A 537 6.79 -7.42 -27.57
CA ARG A 537 6.07 -6.32 -26.92
C ARG A 537 7.07 -5.30 -26.38
N SER A 538 6.87 -4.04 -26.75
CA SER A 538 7.71 -2.92 -26.33
C SER A 538 7.12 -2.12 -25.17
N ASP A 539 5.94 -2.45 -24.66
CA ASP A 539 5.24 -1.63 -23.65
C ASP A 539 6.11 -1.39 -22.39
N VAL A 540 6.80 -2.41 -21.91
CA VAL A 540 7.69 -2.31 -20.74
C VAL A 540 8.83 -1.32 -20.99
N LYS A 541 9.45 -1.41 -22.17
CA LYS A 541 10.52 -0.53 -22.65
C LYS A 541 10.02 0.91 -22.88
N ASP A 542 8.94 1.06 -23.63
CA ASP A 542 8.43 2.35 -24.13
C ASP A 542 7.82 3.17 -23.01
N PHE A 543 7.00 2.55 -22.17
CA PHE A 543 6.29 3.27 -21.12
C PHE A 543 7.16 3.48 -19.90
N GLN A 544 8.44 3.11 -19.92
CA GLN A 544 9.27 3.03 -18.73
C GLN A 544 8.43 2.41 -17.61
N MET A 545 7.89 1.21 -17.81
CA MET A 545 6.90 0.49 -16.99
C MET A 545 5.93 1.35 -16.14
N ARG A 546 5.39 2.43 -16.73
CA ARG A 546 4.27 3.21 -16.20
C ARG A 546 2.94 2.43 -16.27
N VAL A 547 2.87 1.44 -17.16
CA VAL A 547 1.64 0.67 -17.34
C VAL A 547 1.38 -0.19 -16.10
N SER A 548 0.17 -0.02 -15.63
CA SER A 548 -0.55 -0.68 -14.54
C SER A 548 -0.72 -2.19 -14.70
N PHE A 549 0.37 -2.92 -14.96
CA PHE A 549 0.34 -4.37 -15.13
C PHE A 549 0.63 -5.16 -13.85
N PRO A 550 -0.10 -6.26 -13.65
CA PRO A 550 -1.53 -6.27 -13.35
C PRO A 550 -1.77 -5.86 -11.89
N TYR A 551 -2.78 -5.01 -11.70
CA TYR A 551 -3.43 -4.84 -10.42
C TYR A 551 -3.88 -6.19 -9.84
N TYR A 552 -3.79 -6.27 -8.52
CA TYR A 552 -4.24 -7.35 -7.66
C TYR A 552 -3.41 -8.63 -7.67
N ILE A 553 -2.58 -8.72 -6.64
CA ILE A 553 -2.40 -9.99 -5.95
C ILE A 553 -3.71 -10.27 -5.20
N GLY A 554 -4.56 -11.02 -5.88
CA GLY A 554 -5.89 -11.38 -5.43
C GLY A 554 -5.91 -12.74 -4.73
N PRO A 555 -7.02 -13.49 -4.85
CA PRO A 555 -7.27 -14.72 -4.10
C PRO A 555 -6.20 -15.82 -4.14
N ALA A 556 -5.35 -15.84 -5.17
CA ALA A 556 -4.24 -16.78 -5.25
C ALA A 556 -3.27 -16.66 -4.05
N VAL A 557 -3.06 -15.45 -3.52
CA VAL A 557 -2.14 -15.23 -2.39
C VAL A 557 -2.80 -15.43 -1.05
N TRP A 558 -4.07 -15.05 -0.89
CA TRP A 558 -4.83 -15.45 0.30
C TRP A 558 -4.94 -16.97 0.39
N ARG A 559 -5.20 -17.65 -0.73
CA ARG A 559 -5.16 -19.11 -0.80
C ARG A 559 -3.79 -19.65 -0.41
N PHE A 560 -2.69 -19.09 -0.93
CA PHE A 560 -1.34 -19.48 -0.52
C PHE A 560 -1.14 -19.35 1.01
N PHE A 561 -1.55 -18.24 1.60
CA PHE A 561 -1.41 -18.00 3.04
C PHE A 561 -2.26 -18.94 3.89
N HIS A 562 -3.56 -19.05 3.62
CA HIS A 562 -4.44 -19.94 4.39
C HIS A 562 -4.02 -21.40 4.23
N THR A 563 -3.69 -21.83 3.02
CA THR A 563 -3.21 -23.21 2.77
C THR A 563 -1.85 -23.46 3.45
N THR A 564 -0.96 -22.46 3.51
CA THR A 564 0.29 -22.53 4.30
C THR A 564 -0.01 -22.87 5.75
N ALA A 565 -0.97 -22.18 6.38
CA ALA A 565 -1.36 -22.47 7.76
C ALA A 565 -1.93 -23.88 7.93
N GLU A 566 -2.75 -24.35 6.99
CA GLU A 566 -3.29 -25.71 7.00
C GLU A 566 -2.18 -26.77 6.89
N ILE A 567 -1.22 -26.58 5.98
CA ILE A 567 -0.06 -27.46 5.84
C ILE A 567 0.78 -27.46 7.13
N VAL A 568 1.00 -26.30 7.75
CA VAL A 568 1.76 -26.24 9.02
C VAL A 568 1.03 -27.00 10.12
N CYS A 569 -0.30 -26.92 10.19
CA CYS A 569 -1.09 -27.64 11.20
C CYS A 569 -0.96 -29.18 11.11
N THR A 570 -0.62 -29.73 9.94
CA THR A 570 -0.44 -31.20 9.78
C THR A 570 0.95 -31.67 10.19
N LYS A 571 1.92 -30.76 10.40
CA LYS A 571 3.31 -31.11 10.75
C LYS A 571 3.49 -31.34 12.25
N PRO A 572 4.51 -32.11 12.68
CA PRO A 572 4.85 -32.25 14.10
C PRO A 572 5.24 -30.92 14.75
N ASN A 573 4.94 -30.73 16.04
CA ASN A 573 5.15 -29.47 16.78
C ASN A 573 6.58 -28.89 16.65
N ALA A 574 7.62 -29.73 16.62
CA ALA A 574 8.99 -29.26 16.45
C ALA A 574 9.21 -28.62 15.07
N VAL A 575 8.62 -29.19 14.02
CA VAL A 575 8.70 -28.68 12.65
C VAL A 575 7.83 -27.44 12.48
N GLN A 576 6.65 -27.41 13.11
CA GLN A 576 5.79 -26.22 13.11
C GLN A 576 6.54 -24.98 13.58
N LYS A 577 7.27 -25.07 14.70
CA LYS A 577 8.05 -23.95 15.24
C LYS A 577 9.09 -23.43 14.23
N VAL A 578 9.80 -24.34 13.55
CA VAL A 578 10.80 -23.96 12.54
C VAL A 578 10.14 -23.24 11.36
N VAL A 579 9.05 -23.79 10.82
CA VAL A 579 8.34 -23.18 9.68
C VAL A 579 7.70 -21.84 10.07
N VAL A 580 7.18 -21.72 11.29
CA VAL A 580 6.62 -20.48 11.83
C VAL A 580 7.69 -19.38 11.95
N GLU A 581 8.90 -19.69 12.41
CA GLU A 581 9.98 -18.70 12.44
C GLU A 581 10.38 -18.24 11.03
N ILE A 582 10.47 -19.18 10.07
CA ILE A 582 10.70 -18.82 8.65
C ILE A 582 9.57 -17.94 8.12
N PHE A 583 8.33 -18.24 8.47
CA PHE A 583 7.17 -17.44 8.11
C PHE A 583 7.26 -16.01 8.68
N LYS A 584 7.65 -15.84 9.95
CA LYS A 584 7.79 -14.50 10.56
C LYS A 584 8.79 -13.64 9.79
N ASP A 585 9.94 -14.21 9.43
CA ASP A 585 10.95 -13.54 8.61
C ASP A 585 10.39 -13.19 7.22
N PHE A 586 9.72 -14.15 6.58
CA PHE A 586 9.06 -13.93 5.29
C PHE A 586 8.02 -12.82 5.36
N PHE A 587 7.19 -12.79 6.40
CA PHE A 587 6.09 -11.84 6.52
C PHE A 587 6.56 -10.40 6.73
N LYS A 588 7.65 -10.19 7.49
CA LYS A 588 8.29 -8.88 7.62
C LYS A 588 8.71 -8.31 6.26
N LEU A 589 9.29 -9.17 5.42
CA LEU A 589 9.73 -8.80 4.07
C LEU A 589 8.55 -8.71 3.10
N PHE A 590 7.50 -9.50 3.29
CA PHE A 590 6.27 -9.40 2.52
C PHE A 590 5.61 -8.02 2.67
N ALA A 591 5.59 -7.46 3.88
CA ALA A 591 5.05 -6.12 4.12
C ALA A 591 5.79 -5.03 3.32
N THR A 592 7.08 -5.21 3.05
CA THR A 592 7.86 -4.27 2.22
C THR A 592 7.89 -4.67 0.75
N MET A 593 7.75 -5.94 0.38
CA MET A 593 7.89 -6.39 -0.99
C MET A 593 6.57 -6.69 -1.70
N TYR A 594 5.42 -6.49 -1.03
CA TYR A 594 4.11 -6.81 -1.62
C TYR A 594 3.89 -6.08 -2.95
N PRO A 595 3.76 -6.80 -4.07
CA PRO A 595 3.84 -6.20 -5.40
C PRO A 595 2.73 -5.22 -5.79
N CYS A 596 1.55 -5.31 -5.16
CA CYS A 596 0.48 -4.33 -5.39
C CYS A 596 0.69 -3.16 -4.45
N PRO A 597 1.09 -1.99 -4.94
CA PRO A 597 1.53 -0.95 -4.04
C PRO A 597 0.37 -0.20 -3.35
N TYR A 598 -0.83 -0.20 -3.95
CA TYR A 598 -2.05 0.22 -3.26
C TYR A 598 -2.30 -0.65 -2.02
N CYS A 599 -2.38 -1.96 -2.20
CA CYS A 599 -2.55 -2.90 -1.09
C CYS A 599 -1.38 -2.87 -0.10
N ARG A 600 -0.15 -2.66 -0.57
CA ARG A 600 1.04 -2.51 0.28
C ARG A 600 0.93 -1.25 1.15
N HIS A 601 0.53 -0.12 0.55
CA HIS A 601 0.28 1.11 1.29
C HIS A 601 -0.82 0.90 2.32
N HIS A 602 -1.94 0.28 1.92
CA HIS A 602 -3.05 -0.04 2.81
C HIS A 602 -2.61 -0.93 3.99
N LEU A 603 -1.89 -2.01 3.70
CA LEU A 603 -1.29 -2.90 4.69
C LEU A 603 -0.38 -2.13 5.64
N ASN A 604 0.55 -1.31 5.14
CA ASN A 604 1.49 -0.60 6.01
C ASN A 604 0.83 0.50 6.83
N MET A 605 -0.08 1.27 6.25
CA MET A 605 -0.75 2.39 6.93
C MET A 605 -1.74 1.90 7.99
N TYR A 606 -2.61 0.98 7.61
CA TYR A 606 -3.71 0.56 8.46
C TYR A 606 -3.32 -0.65 9.30
N VAL A 607 -2.71 -1.68 8.70
CA VAL A 607 -2.41 -2.92 9.42
C VAL A 607 -1.09 -2.86 10.19
N VAL A 608 -0.05 -2.21 9.67
CA VAL A 608 1.26 -2.15 10.36
C VAL A 608 1.31 -0.99 11.33
N GLN A 609 0.94 0.22 10.89
CA GLN A 609 1.01 1.45 11.68
C GLN A 609 -0.26 1.76 12.50
N ASN A 610 -1.33 0.96 12.36
CA ASN A 610 -2.61 1.16 13.06
C ASN A 610 -3.17 2.60 12.92
N LYS A 611 -3.04 3.25 11.75
CA LYS A 611 -3.64 4.59 11.54
C LYS A 611 -5.17 4.55 11.53
N GLU A 612 -5.82 5.66 11.86
CA GLU A 612 -7.30 5.76 11.94
C GLU A 612 -7.92 4.85 13.02
N VAL A 613 -7.27 4.76 14.19
CA VAL A 613 -7.78 4.02 15.37
C VAL A 613 -9.23 4.42 15.70
N ASP A 614 -9.57 5.70 15.54
CA ASP A 614 -10.91 6.24 15.79
C ASP A 614 -11.98 5.62 14.88
N MET A 615 -11.60 5.16 13.68
CA MET A 615 -12.54 4.53 12.74
C MET A 615 -12.60 3.00 12.89
N TYR A 616 -11.53 2.34 13.35
CA TYR A 616 -11.41 0.87 13.36
C TYR A 616 -10.83 0.27 14.66
N PRO A 617 -11.29 0.68 15.85
CA PRO A 617 -10.59 0.33 17.09
C PRO A 617 -10.63 -1.18 17.37
N VAL A 618 -11.70 -1.87 16.98
CA VAL A 618 -11.87 -3.32 17.24
C VAL A 618 -11.00 -4.18 16.30
N GLU A 619 -10.86 -3.79 15.04
CA GLU A 619 -10.03 -4.50 14.06
C GLU A 619 -8.55 -4.48 14.44
N TYR A 620 -8.09 -3.39 15.07
CA TYR A 620 -6.75 -3.31 15.62
C TYR A 620 -6.59 -4.20 16.85
N LEU A 621 -7.54 -4.16 17.79
CA LEU A 621 -7.54 -5.07 18.94
C LEU A 621 -7.54 -6.55 18.52
N LEU A 622 -8.21 -6.89 17.42
CA LEU A 622 -8.24 -8.25 16.88
C LEU A 622 -6.83 -8.74 16.47
N LEU A 623 -6.01 -7.85 15.90
CA LEU A 623 -4.63 -8.15 15.51
C LEU A 623 -3.67 -8.17 16.71
N GLY A 624 -4.14 -7.78 17.89
CA GLY A 624 -3.40 -7.75 19.15
C GLY A 624 -3.42 -6.36 19.77
N ARG A 625 -2.86 -6.24 20.98
CA ARG A 625 -2.59 -4.98 21.67
C ARG A 625 -1.37 -5.16 22.56
N ASP A 626 -0.52 -4.14 22.68
CA ASP A 626 0.43 -4.08 23.79
C ASP A 626 -0.34 -3.72 25.08
N PRO A 627 -0.39 -4.59 26.10
CA PRO A 627 -1.09 -4.32 27.35
C PRO A 627 -0.55 -3.09 28.10
N GLN A 628 0.70 -2.70 27.84
CA GLN A 628 1.39 -1.59 28.50
C GLN A 628 1.13 -0.24 27.82
N LEU A 629 0.68 -0.24 26.55
CA LEU A 629 0.43 0.97 25.78
C LEU A 629 -1.09 1.27 25.72
N ASN A 630 -1.45 2.54 25.98
CA ASN A 630 -2.84 3.00 25.95
C ASN A 630 -3.33 3.44 24.56
N ASN A 631 -2.45 3.47 23.56
CA ASN A 631 -2.65 4.14 22.26
C ASN A 631 -2.97 3.20 21.09
N PHE A 632 -3.44 1.97 21.34
CA PHE A 632 -3.74 0.96 20.30
C PHE A 632 -2.55 0.61 19.38
N GLU A 633 -1.33 1.08 19.68
CA GLU A 633 -0.15 0.74 18.90
C GLU A 633 0.28 -0.70 19.13
N VAL A 634 0.56 -1.40 18.03
CA VAL A 634 1.08 -2.76 18.07
C VAL A 634 2.11 -2.90 16.97
N SER A 635 3.37 -3.08 17.38
CA SER A 635 4.46 -3.34 16.46
C SER A 635 4.22 -4.62 15.65
N MET A 636 4.82 -4.69 14.47
CA MET A 636 4.80 -5.92 13.67
C MET A 636 5.38 -7.09 14.46
N GLU A 637 6.42 -6.85 15.24
CA GLU A 637 7.07 -7.82 16.12
C GLU A 637 6.10 -8.35 17.16
N ALA A 638 5.31 -7.48 17.80
CA ALA A 638 4.30 -7.89 18.77
C ALA A 638 3.19 -8.72 18.11
N LYS A 639 2.69 -8.32 16.94
CA LYS A 639 1.70 -9.09 16.15
C LYS A 639 2.24 -10.49 15.84
N LEU A 640 3.46 -10.57 15.31
CA LEU A 640 4.10 -11.83 14.94
C LEU A 640 4.48 -12.69 16.15
N SER A 641 4.73 -12.10 17.31
CA SER A 641 5.04 -12.86 18.54
C SER A 641 3.90 -13.81 18.97
N THR A 642 2.66 -13.47 18.62
CA THR A 642 1.48 -14.30 18.91
C THR A 642 1.41 -15.59 18.07
N VAL A 643 2.17 -15.63 16.97
CA VAL A 643 2.22 -16.78 16.06
C VAL A 643 3.27 -17.77 16.58
N VAL A 644 2.83 -18.78 17.31
CA VAL A 644 3.72 -19.78 17.96
C VAL A 644 3.65 -21.18 17.34
N ASP A 645 2.55 -21.49 16.65
CA ASP A 645 2.26 -22.79 16.05
C ASP A 645 1.32 -22.65 14.84
N GLY A 646 0.95 -23.77 14.21
CA GLY A 646 0.04 -23.81 13.07
C GLY A 646 -1.35 -23.21 13.36
N PRO A 647 -2.04 -23.60 14.44
CA PRO A 647 -3.32 -22.99 14.82
C PRO A 647 -3.26 -21.47 15.01
N ALA A 648 -2.22 -20.95 15.67
CA ALA A 648 -2.01 -19.52 15.81
C ALA A 648 -1.75 -18.84 14.46
N LEU A 649 -1.00 -19.49 13.55
CA LEU A 649 -0.76 -19.01 12.18
C LEU A 649 -2.05 -18.95 11.37
N ARG A 650 -2.93 -19.96 11.49
CA ARG A 650 -4.26 -19.98 10.86
C ARG A 650 -5.09 -18.78 11.32
N LEU A 651 -5.17 -18.57 12.64
CA LEU A 651 -5.88 -17.43 13.20
C LEU A 651 -5.28 -16.10 12.73
N PHE A 652 -3.95 -16.00 12.69
CA PHE A 652 -3.26 -14.80 12.23
C PHE A 652 -3.68 -14.41 10.80
N PHE A 653 -3.66 -15.34 9.84
CA PHE A 653 -4.09 -15.03 8.49
C PHE A 653 -5.58 -14.72 8.38
N TRP A 654 -6.42 -15.41 9.15
CA TRP A 654 -7.84 -15.11 9.19
C TRP A 654 -8.11 -13.68 9.70
N LYS A 655 -7.46 -13.27 10.79
CA LYS A 655 -7.54 -11.91 11.32
C LYS A 655 -7.02 -10.89 10.31
N LEU A 656 -5.83 -11.14 9.75
CA LEU A 656 -5.19 -10.28 8.77
C LEU A 656 -6.08 -10.07 7.53
N HIS A 657 -6.65 -11.14 6.99
CA HIS A 657 -7.55 -11.09 5.84
C HIS A 657 -8.78 -10.21 6.16
N ASN A 658 -9.40 -10.41 7.32
CA ASN A 658 -10.56 -9.62 7.71
C ASN A 658 -10.21 -8.14 7.98
N THR A 659 -9.06 -7.85 8.58
CA THR A 659 -8.64 -6.46 8.80
C THR A 659 -8.37 -5.75 7.48
N VAL A 660 -7.63 -6.36 6.54
CA VAL A 660 -7.34 -5.77 5.22
C VAL A 660 -8.63 -5.55 4.42
N SER A 661 -9.54 -6.52 4.42
CA SER A 661 -10.83 -6.37 3.73
C SER A 661 -11.69 -5.28 4.37
N SER A 662 -11.70 -5.18 5.70
CA SER A 662 -12.46 -4.17 6.45
C SER A 662 -11.94 -2.76 6.25
N SER A 663 -10.62 -2.63 6.07
CA SER A 663 -9.96 -1.35 5.94
C SER A 663 -10.21 -0.76 4.53
N ILE A 664 -10.12 -1.58 3.47
CA ILE A 664 -10.51 -1.17 2.10
C ILE A 664 -12.00 -0.82 2.03
N ALA A 665 -12.87 -1.63 2.62
CA ALA A 665 -14.31 -1.45 2.57
C ALA A 665 -14.84 -0.23 3.34
N ARG A 666 -13.98 0.61 3.91
CA ARG A 666 -14.38 1.84 4.58
C ARG A 666 -13.55 3.06 4.18
N SER A 667 -12.29 2.88 3.78
CA SER A 667 -11.44 3.99 3.33
C SER A 667 -11.71 4.38 1.88
N GLU A 668 -12.34 3.51 1.09
CA GLU A 668 -12.46 3.70 -0.36
C GLU A 668 -13.89 3.92 -0.82
N GLU A 669 -14.20 5.13 -1.29
CA GLU A 669 -15.52 5.43 -1.87
C GLU A 669 -15.82 4.58 -3.11
N TRP A 670 -14.81 4.24 -3.92
CA TRP A 670 -14.99 3.37 -5.09
C TRP A 670 -15.45 1.97 -4.71
N TYR A 671 -15.12 1.50 -3.51
CA TYR A 671 -15.56 0.21 -3.01
C TYR A 671 -17.08 0.17 -2.79
N HIS A 672 -17.79 1.29 -2.79
CA HIS A 672 -19.25 1.34 -2.61
C HIS A 672 -20.02 1.77 -3.86
N LYS A 673 -19.35 1.92 -5.01
CA LYS A 673 -19.96 2.46 -6.24
C LYS A 673 -20.92 1.47 -6.95
N ASP A 674 -20.93 0.18 -6.61
CA ASP A 674 -21.86 -0.78 -7.20
C ASP A 674 -23.12 -0.92 -6.31
N GLU A 675 -24.22 -0.35 -6.78
CA GLU A 675 -25.54 -0.39 -6.11
C GLU A 675 -26.09 -1.81 -5.92
N LYS A 676 -25.59 -2.81 -6.67
CA LYS A 676 -26.04 -4.21 -6.60
C LYS A 676 -25.08 -5.11 -5.83
N ALA A 677 -23.88 -4.65 -5.52
CA ALA A 677 -22.95 -5.43 -4.73
C ALA A 677 -23.39 -5.40 -3.26
N PHE A 678 -23.80 -6.56 -2.74
CA PHE A 678 -23.89 -6.70 -1.30
C PHE A 678 -22.45 -6.88 -0.78
N TYR A 679 -21.84 -5.81 -0.30
CA TYR A 679 -20.53 -5.86 0.33
C TYR A 679 -20.65 -6.52 1.71
N THR A 680 -20.44 -7.83 1.81
CA THR A 680 -20.62 -8.51 3.10
C THR A 680 -19.57 -8.21 4.15
N THR A 681 -20.07 -7.74 5.30
CA THR A 681 -19.74 -8.15 6.67
C THR A 681 -18.35 -8.74 6.95
N ARG A 682 -17.42 -7.84 7.28
CA ARG A 682 -16.45 -7.76 8.40
C ARG A 682 -15.82 -8.98 9.10
N TYR A 683 -16.37 -10.19 9.04
CA TYR A 683 -15.78 -11.38 9.63
C TYR A 683 -16.20 -12.59 8.80
N TRP A 684 -15.33 -13.01 7.89
CA TRP A 684 -15.57 -14.18 7.05
C TRP A 684 -15.60 -15.46 7.90
N PRO A 685 -16.61 -16.34 7.79
CA PRO A 685 -17.82 -16.28 6.95
C PRO A 685 -19.07 -15.64 7.62
N SER A 686 -20.07 -15.23 6.81
CA SER A 686 -21.30 -14.55 7.26
C SER A 686 -22.60 -15.16 6.75
N LEU A 687 -23.73 -14.82 7.39
CA LEU A 687 -25.06 -15.31 7.00
C LEU A 687 -25.47 -14.85 5.60
N ASP A 688 -25.20 -13.60 5.24
CA ASP A 688 -25.52 -13.05 3.92
C ASP A 688 -24.74 -13.78 2.81
N SER A 689 -23.45 -14.07 3.05
CA SER A 689 -22.64 -14.85 2.11
C SER A 689 -23.16 -16.29 1.95
N GLU A 690 -23.63 -16.89 3.04
CA GLU A 690 -24.23 -18.22 3.05
C GLU A 690 -25.56 -18.25 2.28
N LEU A 691 -26.42 -17.26 2.49
CA LEU A 691 -27.70 -17.11 1.81
C LEU A 691 -27.51 -16.91 0.30
N ALA A 692 -26.56 -16.06 -0.09
CA ALA A 692 -26.23 -15.88 -1.49
C ALA A 692 -25.64 -17.13 -2.13
N ARG A 693 -24.80 -17.88 -1.39
CA ARG A 693 -24.29 -19.15 -1.89
C ARG A 693 -25.42 -20.15 -2.09
N SER A 694 -26.33 -20.27 -1.12
CA SER A 694 -27.50 -21.15 -1.24
C SER A 694 -28.39 -20.75 -2.42
N LYS A 695 -28.63 -19.45 -2.61
CA LYS A 695 -29.44 -18.92 -3.71
C LYS A 695 -28.81 -19.22 -5.07
N ALA A 696 -27.52 -18.91 -5.22
CA ALA A 696 -26.80 -19.09 -6.47
C ALA A 696 -26.67 -20.58 -6.85
N LEU A 697 -26.35 -21.44 -5.88
CA LEU A 697 -26.31 -22.90 -6.06
C LEU A 697 -27.70 -23.55 -6.17
N LYS A 698 -28.79 -22.75 -6.15
CA LYS A 698 -30.19 -23.22 -6.19
C LYS A 698 -30.52 -24.23 -5.10
N HIS A 699 -29.81 -24.15 -3.97
CA HIS A 699 -30.09 -24.95 -2.79
C HIS A 699 -31.33 -24.39 -2.08
N LEU A 700 -32.35 -25.23 -1.90
CA LEU A 700 -33.61 -24.87 -1.23
C LEU A 700 -33.48 -24.77 0.30
N SER A 701 -32.39 -25.26 0.87
CA SER A 701 -32.15 -25.29 2.31
C SER A 701 -30.67 -25.24 2.64
N ILE A 702 -30.31 -24.59 3.74
CA ILE A 702 -28.97 -24.59 4.33
C ILE A 702 -28.96 -25.60 5.48
N SER A 703 -27.87 -26.36 5.65
CA SER A 703 -27.78 -27.31 6.75
C SER A 703 -27.80 -26.58 8.10
N VAL A 704 -28.59 -27.12 9.03
CA VAL A 704 -28.74 -26.58 10.38
C VAL A 704 -27.38 -26.52 11.09
N GLU A 705 -26.55 -27.55 10.92
CA GLU A 705 -25.18 -27.59 11.45
C GLU A 705 -24.31 -26.42 10.95
N ARG A 706 -24.35 -26.13 9.64
CA ARG A 706 -23.60 -25.01 9.06
C ARG A 706 -24.10 -23.66 9.59
N LEU A 707 -25.41 -23.50 9.77
CA LEU A 707 -25.99 -22.33 10.42
C LEU A 707 -25.55 -22.18 11.87
N TYR A 708 -25.46 -23.27 12.65
CA TYR A 708 -24.93 -23.22 14.01
C TYR A 708 -23.46 -22.81 14.06
N ARG A 709 -22.63 -23.35 13.15
CA ARG A 709 -21.20 -22.97 13.03
C ARG A 709 -21.06 -21.49 12.66
N LEU A 710 -21.89 -20.98 11.75
CA LEU A 710 -21.94 -19.54 11.42
C LEU A 710 -22.41 -18.70 12.60
N TYR A 711 -23.46 -19.12 13.29
CA TYR A 711 -23.98 -18.42 14.47
C TYR A 711 -22.92 -18.29 15.58
N GLY A 712 -22.10 -19.32 15.76
CA GLY A 712 -20.97 -19.29 16.69
C GLY A 712 -19.99 -18.15 16.43
N ILE A 713 -19.76 -17.78 15.16
CA ILE A 713 -18.89 -16.68 14.76
C ILE A 713 -19.64 -15.34 14.83
N ILE A 714 -20.88 -15.30 14.34
CA ILE A 714 -21.70 -14.08 14.28
C ILE A 714 -22.00 -13.52 15.67
N LYS A 715 -22.25 -14.38 16.66
CA LYS A 715 -22.59 -13.98 18.02
C LYS A 715 -21.51 -13.09 18.66
N PRO A 716 -20.24 -13.52 18.83
CA PRO A 716 -19.19 -12.66 19.37
C PRO A 716 -18.86 -11.47 18.44
N ALA A 717 -18.93 -11.65 17.11
CA ALA A 717 -18.74 -10.55 16.16
C ALA A 717 -19.78 -9.42 16.34
N SER A 718 -21.03 -9.75 16.65
CA SER A 718 -22.11 -8.78 16.92
C SER A 718 -21.87 -8.01 18.22
N ARG A 719 -21.34 -8.67 19.26
CA ARG A 719 -20.95 -8.04 20.52
C ARG A 719 -19.80 -7.06 20.30
N LEU A 720 -18.80 -7.47 19.53
CA LEU A 720 -17.68 -6.62 19.11
C LEU A 720 -18.13 -5.40 18.31
N ALA A 721 -19.18 -5.51 17.49
CA ALA A 721 -19.76 -4.35 16.81
C ALA A 721 -20.34 -3.32 17.79
N GLY A 722 -20.95 -3.78 18.89
CA GLY A 722 -21.39 -2.91 19.99
C GLY A 722 -20.20 -2.24 20.70
N VAL A 723 -19.15 -3.00 21.00
CA VAL A 723 -17.93 -2.45 21.62
C VAL A 723 -17.26 -1.42 20.72
N ARG A 724 -17.27 -1.61 19.40
CA ARG A 724 -16.78 -0.62 18.43
C ARG A 724 -17.47 0.73 18.61
N ALA A 725 -18.81 0.75 18.58
CA ALA A 725 -19.57 2.00 18.72
C ALA A 725 -19.29 2.71 20.06
N THR A 726 -19.06 1.95 21.12
CA THR A 726 -18.63 2.48 22.43
C THR A 726 -17.22 3.06 22.36
N LEU A 727 -16.25 2.31 21.83
CA LEU A 727 -14.86 2.75 21.70
C LEU A 727 -14.73 4.02 20.86
N GLN A 728 -15.48 4.14 19.75
CA GLN A 728 -15.49 5.34 18.92
C GLN A 728 -15.91 6.58 19.71
N LYS A 729 -17.01 6.50 20.45
CA LYS A 729 -17.49 7.61 21.30
C LYS A 729 -16.52 7.95 22.44
N LEU A 730 -15.81 6.96 22.98
CA LEU A 730 -14.86 7.17 24.06
C LEU A 730 -13.57 7.82 23.55
N LEU A 731 -13.10 7.41 22.37
CA LEU A 731 -11.97 8.03 21.66
C LEU A 731 -12.27 9.49 21.31
N GLU A 732 -13.45 9.78 20.76
CA GLU A 732 -13.91 11.15 20.48
C GLU A 732 -13.92 12.05 21.73
N LYS A 733 -14.19 11.47 22.91
CA LYS A 733 -14.22 12.17 24.19
C LYS A 733 -12.88 12.22 24.92
N GLY A 734 -11.89 11.46 24.48
CA GLY A 734 -10.62 11.29 25.21
C GLY A 734 -10.76 10.60 26.57
N ASP A 735 -11.76 9.73 26.77
CA ASP A 735 -11.98 9.04 28.06
C ASP A 735 -11.09 7.79 28.19
N GLU A 736 -9.87 7.99 28.70
CA GLU A 736 -8.89 6.91 28.87
C GLU A 736 -9.38 5.75 29.75
N SER A 737 -10.19 6.02 30.78
CA SER A 737 -10.67 4.96 31.68
C SER A 737 -11.70 4.09 30.98
N GLY A 738 -12.66 4.71 30.31
CA GLY A 738 -13.65 4.01 29.51
C GLY A 738 -13.00 3.22 28.37
N ILE A 739 -11.97 3.77 27.70
CA ILE A 739 -11.23 3.07 26.66
C ILE A 739 -10.60 1.79 27.22
N ARG A 740 -9.96 1.85 28.39
CA ARG A 740 -9.36 0.67 29.02
C ARG A 740 -10.40 -0.42 29.32
N GLU A 741 -11.52 -0.05 29.92
CA GLU A 741 -12.61 -1.00 30.23
C GLU A 741 -13.21 -1.62 28.98
N ALA A 742 -13.49 -0.81 27.95
CA ALA A 742 -14.03 -1.30 26.69
C ALA A 742 -13.04 -2.22 25.94
N CYS A 743 -11.72 -1.98 26.06
CA CYS A 743 -10.71 -2.87 25.52
C CYS A 743 -10.65 -4.22 26.23
N ILE A 744 -10.78 -4.25 27.56
CA ILE A 744 -10.85 -5.51 28.33
C ILE A 744 -12.07 -6.31 27.88
N LEU A 745 -13.22 -5.65 27.77
CA LEU A 745 -14.45 -6.29 27.28
C LEU A 745 -14.31 -6.80 25.83
N ALA A 746 -13.64 -6.04 24.96
CA ALA A 746 -13.35 -6.47 23.59
C ALA A 746 -12.50 -7.74 23.56
N GLN A 747 -11.52 -7.86 24.47
CA GLN A 747 -10.60 -8.99 24.52
C GLN A 747 -11.34 -10.31 24.79
N ASP A 748 -12.33 -10.31 25.70
CA ASP A 748 -13.15 -11.48 25.99
C ASP A 748 -13.94 -11.92 24.74
N TYR A 749 -14.58 -10.97 24.04
CA TYR A 749 -15.32 -11.28 22.82
C TYR A 749 -14.42 -11.69 21.65
N ILE A 750 -13.20 -11.17 21.57
CA ILE A 750 -12.18 -11.61 20.60
C ILE A 750 -11.81 -13.07 20.85
N GLN A 751 -11.59 -13.47 22.10
CA GLN A 751 -11.28 -14.86 22.44
C GLN A 751 -12.45 -15.80 22.10
N GLU A 752 -13.70 -15.40 22.40
CA GLU A 752 -14.89 -16.13 21.96
C GLU A 752 -14.95 -16.28 20.44
N LEU A 753 -14.66 -15.21 19.70
CA LEU A 753 -14.66 -15.19 18.24
C LEU A 753 -13.58 -16.10 17.65
N GLU A 754 -12.36 -16.06 18.17
CA GLU A 754 -11.26 -16.92 17.75
C GLU A 754 -11.56 -18.41 17.98
N ALA A 755 -12.09 -18.73 19.16
CA ALA A 755 -12.52 -20.09 19.48
C ALA A 755 -13.62 -20.57 18.51
N ALA A 756 -14.60 -19.72 18.20
CA ALA A 756 -15.65 -20.03 17.25
C ALA A 756 -15.12 -20.18 15.81
N ALA A 757 -14.16 -19.35 15.39
CA ALA A 757 -13.55 -19.44 14.07
C ALA A 757 -12.80 -20.77 13.87
N ILE A 758 -12.05 -21.22 14.90
CA ILE A 758 -11.40 -22.54 14.88
C ILE A 758 -12.42 -23.66 14.86
N ALA A 759 -13.44 -23.60 15.74
CA ALA A 759 -14.45 -24.64 15.87
C ALA A 759 -15.36 -24.76 14.64
N GLY A 760 -15.58 -23.65 13.92
CA GLY A 760 -16.42 -23.60 12.72
C GLY A 760 -15.83 -24.32 11.52
N GLN A 761 -14.52 -24.56 11.49
CA GLN A 761 -13.79 -25.30 10.46
C GLN A 761 -13.92 -24.79 9.01
N PHE A 762 -14.45 -23.58 8.80
CA PHE A 762 -14.67 -23.01 7.47
C PHE A 762 -13.36 -22.78 6.68
N LEU A 763 -12.28 -22.44 7.39
CA LEU A 763 -10.94 -22.27 6.80
C LEU A 763 -10.43 -23.60 6.24
N GLN A 764 -10.56 -24.68 7.01
CA GLN A 764 -10.16 -26.02 6.63
C GLN A 764 -10.98 -26.52 5.43
N GLU A 765 -12.30 -26.32 5.45
CA GLU A 765 -13.17 -26.67 4.32
C GLU A 765 -12.73 -25.99 3.02
N THR A 766 -12.25 -24.75 3.09
CA THR A 766 -11.96 -23.92 1.91
C THR A 766 -10.50 -24.01 1.43
N TYR A 767 -9.57 -24.25 2.35
CA TYR A 767 -8.12 -24.14 2.11
C TYR A 767 -7.33 -25.40 2.47
N HIS A 768 -7.99 -26.55 2.70
CA HIS A 768 -7.27 -27.81 2.87
C HIS A 768 -6.39 -28.10 1.65
N PHE A 769 -5.21 -28.65 1.91
CA PHE A 769 -4.24 -28.98 0.87
C PHE A 769 -4.33 -30.45 0.49
N ASP A 770 -4.42 -30.75 -0.81
CA ASP A 770 -4.32 -32.11 -1.33
C ASP A 770 -3.21 -32.18 -2.39
N PRO A 771 -2.09 -32.88 -2.10
CA PRO A 771 -1.00 -33.04 -3.04
C PRO A 771 -1.34 -33.94 -4.23
N GLU A 772 -2.37 -34.79 -4.15
CA GLU A 772 -2.74 -35.74 -5.20
C GLU A 772 -3.54 -35.08 -6.35
N ILE A 773 -4.07 -33.88 -6.14
CA ILE A 773 -4.75 -33.13 -7.20
C ILE A 773 -3.73 -32.67 -8.26
N VAL A 774 -3.81 -33.31 -9.42
CA VAL A 774 -3.06 -32.97 -10.65
C VAL A 774 -3.59 -31.67 -11.25
N ASP A 775 -2.80 -30.96 -12.07
CA ASP A 775 -3.06 -29.70 -12.78
C ASP A 775 -4.44 -29.61 -13.49
N GLN A 776 -5.54 -29.61 -12.74
CA GLN A 776 -6.91 -29.55 -13.25
C GLN A 776 -7.29 -28.09 -13.50
N THR A 777 -7.91 -27.85 -14.65
CA THR A 777 -8.48 -26.53 -14.97
C THR A 777 -9.57 -26.19 -13.97
N PRO A 778 -9.54 -24.99 -13.35
CA PRO A 778 -10.63 -24.54 -12.50
C PRO A 778 -11.95 -24.63 -13.26
N HIS A 779 -12.85 -25.49 -12.79
CA HIS A 779 -14.17 -25.66 -13.37
C HIS A 779 -15.19 -25.00 -12.45
N PHE A 780 -15.89 -24.00 -12.97
CA PHE A 780 -16.97 -23.33 -12.27
C PHE A 780 -18.27 -23.64 -12.98
N THR A 781 -19.26 -24.07 -12.21
CA THR A 781 -20.64 -24.15 -12.70
C THR A 781 -21.18 -22.74 -13.00
N PRO A 782 -22.15 -22.59 -13.92
CA PRO A 782 -22.82 -21.30 -14.15
C PRO A 782 -23.37 -20.66 -12.86
N GLU A 783 -23.80 -21.50 -11.92
CA GLU A 783 -24.27 -21.14 -10.58
C GLU A 783 -23.15 -20.56 -9.70
N GLU A 784 -21.95 -21.15 -9.71
CA GLU A 784 -20.77 -20.62 -8.98
C GLU A 784 -20.26 -19.32 -9.61
N GLU A 785 -20.34 -19.19 -10.93
CA GLU A 785 -20.06 -17.92 -11.61
C GLU A 785 -21.11 -16.84 -11.27
N GLU A 786 -22.39 -17.20 -11.15
CA GLU A 786 -23.44 -16.31 -10.65
C GLU A 786 -23.19 -15.89 -9.19
N TYR A 787 -22.80 -16.83 -8.33
CA TYR A 787 -22.42 -16.53 -6.95
C TYR A 787 -21.25 -15.55 -6.88
N ALA A 788 -20.21 -15.75 -7.68
CA ALA A 788 -19.04 -14.87 -7.70
C ALA A 788 -19.35 -13.44 -8.17
N ARG A 789 -20.41 -13.27 -8.95
CA ARG A 789 -20.90 -11.96 -9.42
C ARG A 789 -21.86 -11.28 -8.44
N SER A 790 -22.30 -11.96 -7.37
CA SER A 790 -23.26 -11.40 -6.42
C SER A 790 -22.71 -10.26 -5.53
N GLY A 791 -21.41 -9.95 -5.62
CA GLY A 791 -20.73 -9.04 -4.69
C GLY A 791 -20.45 -9.64 -3.30
N LEU A 792 -21.13 -10.75 -2.96
CA LEU A 792 -21.02 -11.52 -1.71
C LEU A 792 -19.95 -12.61 -1.79
N PHE A 793 -19.03 -12.47 -2.74
CA PHE A 793 -18.06 -13.49 -3.06
C PHE A 793 -17.12 -13.74 -1.89
N VAL A 794 -17.41 -14.81 -1.17
CA VAL A 794 -16.41 -15.61 -0.47
C VAL A 794 -15.52 -16.24 -1.53
N GLU A 795 -14.21 -16.32 -1.32
CA GLU A 795 -13.30 -17.12 -2.15
C GLU A 795 -13.80 -18.58 -2.22
N VAL A 796 -14.75 -18.84 -3.10
CA VAL A 796 -15.19 -20.18 -3.47
C VAL A 796 -14.24 -20.63 -4.57
N ILE A 797 -13.78 -21.87 -4.39
CA ILE A 797 -12.72 -22.54 -5.15
C ILE A 797 -13.04 -22.53 -6.63
#